data_AF-A0A1Q3E127-F1
#
_entry.id   AF-A0A1Q3E127-F1
#
_cell.length_a   1.000
_cell.length_b   1.000
_cell.length_c   1.000
_cell.angle_alpha   90.00
_cell.angle_beta   90.00
_cell.angle_gamma   90.00
#
_symmetry.space_group_name_H-M   'P 1'
#
loop_
_entity.id
_entity.type
_entity.pdbx_description
1 polymer ?
#
loop_
_entity_poly.entity_id
_entity_poly.type
_entity_poly.pdbx_seq_one_letter_code
_entity_poly.pdbx_strand_id
1 'polypeptide(L)'
;MGNKSIVKYLLNHGAIVNSQGGEFGTALLAAIIESHEDIVKLLIENGANVNIQNEYEYGHALQAASFVGNINIVKYLIERGANINAYGGGYGSALQAAAYGGHKYIVKYLLDHGAIVNAQGGEYGNALLAATFKNQEDIVEILIDNGANVNIIDGHEYGSALQVAASEGNMNIIQLLIKKGADININGGGTGHVNALQAAAYNGNKDIVKYLIDQGSNVNAKGGKYGNALQAGAHRGNMNIVKYLVANGVDINAQGGIYANPLLAAVHGEHEDIVKYLIENGADINAGGGQYGSALQVAAYEGNTNIVAYLLSCGANVNTQGGEYGNALLAAVLQNHENVVENLIENGADVNAQNSEYGHALQAAILSGNVNIVTALLNSGADVNVQGGRFGNALQAAAYERNINMVEYLVKNGANVNAQGGKYGNALIAAVIRNHENVVEYLLDNGANVNASSGGHGTALQVAVYKGNYSIVKYLIDHGAYINADGGQYGNALHVAAYRGHKLYFPILHEISVFERRAGWENAPRVADSLNDMNIVKCLLENGAHINVQAGEYGTALQAAAYAGKKDIVIYLLDHGADINAQGGKYGNALQAATTENNEDIIIYLIDHGANVNAQSNEQGTALQAAALNGNENIIRYIIKNGADVNAQGGEYGSALQAAAYDGSRDILEYLIDQGANVMVQGGQYGNALQAAAYRGNGIIVEYLIEQGADINVQGGKYGNALQAAAYGGFEDIIKYLLDHGADINAQSGEYGNALQAAAIGGNVACVDYLTKNGANVNAQGGYFGNALQAAAYKSNENLVRYLLDNGAEINAQSGKYGNALQAAAYWGNESILNCLLQHGASINAHGGHFGSALQAAVIEGNENIVRYLINNGADVNVQGDQFGNAIQAAAFSGNEDIVKCIFNAGADINTQTPDQADALQAAAWGGHENVVRYLIAEGADVNNQSGPFGNTLQAAAFKGNENIVKYLLENGADVNTQGGNFGNALQAAAFMGRENIVRSLLDAGADVNVQGGEYEHALLAARNSSELSSDSQRESIIHLLLEHGAIDTEAFES
;
A
#
# COMPACT_ATOMS: atom_id res chain seq x y z
N MET A 1 54.38 -15.75 8.52
CA MET A 1 55.86 -15.80 8.59
C MET A 1 56.51 -16.90 7.73
N GLY A 2 55.78 -17.63 6.87
CA GLY A 2 56.41 -18.47 5.83
C GLY A 2 57.45 -19.52 6.26
N ASN A 3 57.47 -19.91 7.54
CA ASN A 3 58.53 -20.76 8.06
C ASN A 3 58.16 -22.24 7.93
N LYS A 4 58.65 -22.88 6.87
CA LYS A 4 58.43 -24.31 6.57
C LYS A 4 58.78 -25.23 7.74
N SER A 5 59.84 -24.92 8.49
CA SER A 5 60.29 -25.74 9.64
C SER A 5 59.28 -25.71 10.79
N ILE A 6 58.67 -24.55 11.05
CA ILE A 6 57.62 -24.42 12.07
C ILE A 6 56.35 -25.14 11.63
N VAL A 7 55.93 -24.97 10.37
CA VAL A 7 54.75 -25.67 9.83
C VAL A 7 54.94 -27.19 9.92
N LYS A 8 56.10 -27.70 9.50
CA LYS A 8 56.44 -29.13 9.60
C LYS A 8 56.43 -29.62 11.04
N TYR A 9 56.98 -28.83 11.98
CA TYR A 9 56.95 -29.16 13.40
C TYR A 9 55.51 -29.28 13.91
N LEU A 10 54.64 -28.32 13.59
CA LEU A 10 53.24 -28.33 14.04
C LEU A 10 52.44 -29.51 13.48
N LEU A 11 52.60 -29.82 12.18
CA LEU A 11 51.94 -30.98 11.54
C LEU A 11 52.37 -32.29 12.21
N ASN A 12 53.66 -32.45 12.50
CA ASN A 12 54.19 -33.63 13.21
C ASN A 12 53.67 -33.76 14.65
N HIS A 13 53.14 -32.69 15.25
CA HIS A 13 52.60 -32.68 16.61
C HIS A 13 51.07 -32.58 16.65
N GLY A 14 50.40 -33.03 15.58
CA GLY A 14 48.94 -33.22 15.57
C GLY A 14 48.12 -31.97 15.23
N ALA A 15 48.73 -30.94 14.62
CA ALA A 15 47.96 -29.81 14.10
C ALA A 15 46.95 -30.28 13.03
N ILE A 16 45.70 -29.84 13.17
CA ILE A 16 44.62 -30.19 12.25
C ILE A 16 44.77 -29.36 10.98
N VAL A 17 45.22 -29.99 9.89
CA VAL A 17 45.60 -29.33 8.63
C VAL A 17 44.45 -28.58 7.93
N ASN A 18 43.21 -29.05 8.12
CA ASN A 18 42.00 -28.52 7.47
C ASN A 18 41.16 -27.63 8.40
N SER A 19 41.68 -27.25 9.58
CA SER A 19 40.95 -26.34 10.47
C SER A 19 40.65 -25.02 9.76
N GLN A 20 39.39 -24.59 9.87
CA GLN A 20 38.93 -23.30 9.37
C GLN A 20 38.99 -22.24 10.48
N GLY A 21 39.51 -21.06 10.18
CA GLY A 21 39.55 -19.90 11.07
C GLY A 21 40.64 -18.87 10.70
N GLY A 22 40.52 -17.65 11.23
CA GLY A 22 41.43 -16.54 10.94
C GLY A 22 41.17 -15.86 9.58
N GLU A 23 41.95 -14.82 9.27
CA GLU A 23 41.77 -13.93 8.10
C GLU A 23 41.68 -14.66 6.76
N PHE A 24 42.45 -15.74 6.58
CA PHE A 24 42.55 -16.48 5.30
C PHE A 24 41.75 -17.80 5.31
N GLY A 25 41.06 -18.12 6.40
CA GLY A 25 40.28 -19.34 6.61
C GLY A 25 41.07 -20.63 6.76
N THR A 26 42.02 -20.99 5.89
CA THR A 26 42.84 -22.22 6.04
C THR A 26 44.33 -21.93 5.96
N ALA A 27 45.14 -22.81 6.58
CA ALA A 27 46.60 -22.75 6.45
C ALA A 27 47.06 -22.91 4.99
N LEU A 28 46.30 -23.67 4.18
CA LEU A 28 46.56 -23.83 2.74
C LEU A 28 46.33 -22.52 2.00
N LEU A 29 45.20 -21.84 2.22
CA LEU A 29 44.91 -20.54 1.61
C LEU A 29 45.95 -19.48 2.00
N ALA A 30 46.30 -19.38 3.28
CA ALA A 30 47.34 -18.45 3.73
C ALA A 30 48.69 -18.70 3.04
N ALA A 31 49.08 -19.97 2.86
CA ALA A 31 50.31 -20.32 2.16
C ALA A 31 50.26 -20.00 0.64
N ILE A 32 49.08 -20.09 0.03
CA ILE A 32 48.87 -19.74 -1.39
C ILE A 32 48.92 -18.23 -1.60
N ILE A 33 48.23 -17.45 -0.76
CA ILE A 33 48.19 -15.98 -0.82
C ILE A 33 49.60 -15.39 -0.70
N GLU A 34 50.40 -15.93 0.22
CA GLU A 34 51.80 -15.54 0.42
C GLU A 34 52.79 -16.19 -0.58
N SER A 35 52.29 -16.94 -1.57
CA SER A 35 53.11 -17.62 -2.60
C SER A 35 54.20 -18.57 -2.05
N HIS A 36 53.95 -19.22 -0.91
CA HIS A 36 54.90 -20.16 -0.30
C HIS A 36 54.76 -21.58 -0.89
N GLU A 37 55.21 -21.79 -2.14
CA GLU A 37 55.07 -23.07 -2.86
C GLU A 37 55.48 -24.30 -2.04
N ASP A 38 56.60 -24.19 -1.32
CA ASP A 38 57.17 -25.24 -0.48
C ASP A 38 56.28 -25.64 0.71
N ILE A 39 55.52 -24.67 1.24
CA ILE A 39 54.57 -24.88 2.33
C ILE A 39 53.25 -25.42 1.77
N VAL A 40 52.80 -24.92 0.62
CA VAL A 40 51.64 -25.46 -0.09
C VAL A 40 51.81 -26.95 -0.37
N LYS A 41 52.97 -27.35 -0.92
CA LYS A 41 53.31 -28.76 -1.16
C LYS A 41 53.29 -29.57 0.13
N LEU A 42 53.94 -29.07 1.19
CA LEU A 42 54.00 -29.71 2.50
C LEU A 42 52.60 -29.92 3.12
N LEU A 43 51.72 -28.92 3.04
CA LEU A 43 50.36 -29.00 3.59
C LEU A 43 49.51 -30.03 2.83
N ILE A 44 49.56 -30.02 1.49
CA ILE A 44 48.82 -30.98 0.65
C ILE A 44 49.33 -32.41 0.87
N GLU A 45 50.64 -32.61 1.01
CA GLU A 45 51.23 -33.91 1.35
C GLU A 45 50.80 -34.43 2.72
N ASN A 46 50.41 -33.54 3.64
CA ASN A 46 49.89 -33.87 4.97
C ASN A 46 48.36 -33.83 5.05
N GLY A 47 47.65 -33.94 3.92
CA GLY A 47 46.21 -34.12 3.87
C GLY A 47 45.36 -32.84 3.82
N ALA A 48 45.97 -31.70 3.45
CA ALA A 48 45.18 -30.49 3.19
C ALA A 48 44.21 -30.73 2.01
N ASN A 49 42.92 -30.46 2.21
CA ASN A 49 41.90 -30.60 1.19
C ASN A 49 41.91 -29.35 0.28
N VAL A 50 42.26 -29.57 -0.99
CA VAL A 50 42.37 -28.51 -2.02
C VAL A 50 41.03 -27.91 -2.47
N ASN A 51 39.91 -28.56 -2.12
CA ASN A 51 38.56 -28.16 -2.51
C ASN A 51 37.73 -27.59 -1.34
N ILE A 52 38.36 -27.23 -0.23
CA ILE A 52 37.66 -26.51 0.85
C ILE A 52 37.17 -25.17 0.31
N GLN A 53 35.86 -24.97 0.36
CA GLN A 53 35.23 -23.69 0.09
C GLN A 53 35.25 -22.83 1.34
N ASN A 54 35.61 -21.55 1.16
CA ASN A 54 35.62 -20.55 2.21
C ASN A 54 34.66 -19.41 1.84
N GLU A 55 34.09 -18.74 2.84
CA GLU A 55 33.11 -17.66 2.64
C GLU A 55 33.74 -16.29 2.32
N TYR A 56 35.08 -16.17 2.45
CA TYR A 56 35.82 -14.92 2.20
C TYR A 56 36.14 -14.68 0.72
N GLU A 57 36.62 -13.47 0.40
CA GLU A 57 36.93 -12.93 -0.94
C GLU A 57 37.65 -13.92 -1.88
N TYR A 58 38.60 -14.70 -1.36
CA TYR A 58 39.47 -15.60 -2.13
C TYR A 58 38.90 -17.01 -2.38
N GLY A 59 37.70 -17.32 -1.86
CA GLY A 59 36.99 -18.58 -2.07
C GLY A 59 37.82 -19.84 -1.82
N HIS A 60 38.20 -20.59 -2.87
CA HIS A 60 38.94 -21.86 -2.75
C HIS A 60 40.41 -21.77 -3.23
N ALA A 61 41.22 -22.80 -2.90
CA ALA A 61 42.66 -22.79 -3.13
C ALA A 61 43.09 -22.48 -4.58
N LEU A 62 42.37 -23.05 -5.56
CA LEU A 62 42.68 -22.83 -6.97
C LEU A 62 42.33 -21.40 -7.43
N GLN A 63 41.24 -20.82 -6.94
CA GLN A 63 40.87 -19.42 -7.19
C GLN A 63 41.91 -18.45 -6.61
N ALA A 64 42.32 -18.67 -5.36
CA ALA A 64 43.37 -17.86 -4.72
C ALA A 64 44.70 -17.95 -5.49
N ALA A 65 45.12 -19.16 -5.89
CA ALA A 65 46.36 -19.35 -6.67
C ALA A 65 46.28 -18.67 -8.04
N SER A 66 45.11 -18.73 -8.69
CA SER A 66 44.83 -18.06 -9.95
C SER A 66 44.85 -16.55 -9.85
N PHE A 67 44.31 -15.97 -8.78
CA PHE A 67 44.34 -14.53 -8.51
C PHE A 67 45.77 -14.02 -8.24
N VAL A 68 46.53 -14.74 -7.40
CA VAL A 68 47.91 -14.37 -7.02
C VAL A 68 48.87 -14.47 -8.21
N GLY A 69 48.61 -15.37 -9.16
CA GLY A 69 49.42 -15.51 -10.36
C GLY A 69 50.52 -16.56 -10.29
N ASN A 70 50.49 -17.45 -9.29
CA ASN A 70 51.50 -18.50 -9.18
C ASN A 70 51.09 -19.73 -10.00
N ILE A 71 51.58 -19.80 -11.25
CA ILE A 71 51.29 -20.91 -12.17
C ILE A 71 51.77 -22.28 -11.66
N ASN A 72 52.85 -22.34 -10.87
CA ASN A 72 53.36 -23.61 -10.33
C ASN A 72 52.38 -24.17 -9.29
N ILE A 73 51.81 -23.30 -8.45
CA ILE A 73 50.77 -23.68 -7.49
C ILE A 73 49.50 -24.10 -8.22
N VAL A 74 49.06 -23.35 -9.23
CA VAL A 74 47.87 -23.71 -10.04
C VAL A 74 48.02 -25.11 -10.65
N LYS A 75 49.14 -25.37 -11.32
CA LYS A 75 49.46 -26.68 -11.90
C LYS A 75 49.41 -27.78 -10.85
N TYR A 76 50.10 -27.55 -9.73
CA TYR A 76 50.16 -28.52 -8.64
C TYR A 76 48.79 -28.79 -8.00
N LEU A 77 47.94 -27.79 -7.83
CA LEU A 77 46.59 -27.96 -7.31
C LEU A 77 45.72 -28.80 -8.25
N ILE A 78 45.78 -28.54 -9.56
CA ILE A 78 45.05 -29.32 -10.57
C ILE A 78 45.54 -30.77 -10.60
N GLU A 79 46.85 -31.00 -10.56
CA GLU A 79 47.45 -32.35 -10.43
C GLU A 79 46.98 -33.10 -9.18
N ARG A 80 46.61 -32.38 -8.12
CA ARG A 80 46.13 -32.91 -6.84
C ARG A 80 44.60 -32.93 -6.72
N GLY A 81 43.88 -32.77 -7.83
CA GLY A 81 42.43 -32.96 -7.89
C GLY A 81 41.61 -31.73 -7.47
N ALA A 82 42.17 -30.52 -7.60
CA ALA A 82 41.38 -29.30 -7.45
C ALA A 82 40.27 -29.24 -8.52
N ASN A 83 39.04 -28.96 -8.11
CA ASN A 83 37.92 -28.78 -9.01
C ASN A 83 38.09 -27.45 -9.77
N ILE A 84 38.38 -27.56 -11.07
CA ILE A 84 38.65 -26.43 -11.97
C ILE A 84 37.43 -25.50 -12.09
N ASN A 85 36.23 -26.07 -12.04
CA ASN A 85 34.97 -25.34 -12.19
C ASN A 85 34.25 -25.14 -10.85
N ALA A 86 34.97 -25.25 -9.73
CA ALA A 86 34.44 -24.80 -8.45
C ALA A 86 34.14 -23.29 -8.51
N TYR A 87 33.13 -22.90 -7.75
CA TYR A 87 32.56 -21.56 -7.78
C TYR A 87 32.32 -21.08 -6.34
N GLY A 88 32.76 -19.86 -6.02
CA GLY A 88 32.57 -19.24 -4.71
C GLY A 88 33.44 -17.99 -4.50
N GLY A 89 33.32 -17.33 -3.34
CA GLY A 89 34.07 -16.10 -3.04
C GLY A 89 33.72 -14.90 -3.94
N GLY A 90 34.47 -13.81 -3.84
CA GLY A 90 34.21 -12.56 -4.58
C GLY A 90 34.50 -12.67 -6.09
N TYR A 91 35.51 -13.47 -6.47
CA TYR A 91 35.94 -13.61 -7.86
C TYR A 91 35.23 -14.70 -8.67
N GLY A 92 34.30 -15.49 -8.09
CA GLY A 92 33.62 -16.59 -8.78
C GLY A 92 34.52 -17.82 -9.02
N SER A 93 34.84 -18.13 -10.28
CA SER A 93 35.69 -19.27 -10.67
C SER A 93 37.19 -18.94 -10.71
N ALA A 94 38.03 -19.98 -10.77
CA ALA A 94 39.47 -19.83 -10.96
C ALA A 94 39.84 -19.12 -12.28
N LEU A 95 39.02 -19.25 -13.33
CA LEU A 95 39.24 -18.57 -14.61
C LEU A 95 38.98 -17.06 -14.49
N GLN A 96 37.91 -16.68 -13.79
CA GLN A 96 37.59 -15.28 -13.50
C GLN A 96 38.66 -14.62 -12.63
N ALA A 97 39.14 -15.32 -11.59
CA ALA A 97 40.25 -14.85 -10.76
C ALA A 97 41.55 -14.63 -11.56
N ALA A 98 41.89 -15.56 -12.46
CA ALA A 98 43.07 -15.42 -13.34
C ALA A 98 42.92 -14.26 -14.34
N ALA A 99 41.71 -14.07 -14.87
CA ALA A 99 41.39 -12.97 -15.78
C ALA A 99 41.48 -11.61 -15.09
N TYR A 100 40.92 -11.49 -13.88
CA TYR A 100 41.04 -10.29 -13.04
C TYR A 100 42.49 -9.99 -12.64
N GLY A 101 43.26 -11.03 -12.29
CA GLY A 101 44.67 -10.88 -11.90
C GLY A 101 45.62 -10.55 -13.07
N GLY A 102 45.15 -10.60 -14.33
CA GLY A 102 46.00 -10.35 -15.49
C GLY A 102 46.94 -11.52 -15.86
N HIS A 103 46.64 -12.73 -15.40
CA HIS A 103 47.57 -13.86 -15.51
C HIS A 103 47.35 -14.70 -16.77
N LYS A 104 47.78 -14.16 -17.91
CA LYS A 104 47.63 -14.76 -19.27
C LYS A 104 47.96 -16.26 -19.36
N TYR A 105 49.07 -16.68 -18.76
CA TYR A 105 49.50 -18.09 -18.82
C TYR A 105 48.63 -19.01 -17.98
N ILE A 106 48.08 -18.51 -16.88
CA ILE A 106 47.13 -19.26 -16.05
C ILE A 106 45.79 -19.37 -16.77
N VAL A 107 45.30 -18.28 -17.38
CA VAL A 107 44.07 -18.31 -18.21
C VAL A 107 44.17 -19.40 -19.28
N LYS A 108 45.26 -19.41 -20.07
CA LYS A 108 45.49 -20.47 -21.07
C LYS A 108 45.50 -21.87 -20.46
N TYR A 109 46.25 -22.03 -19.37
CA TYR A 109 46.36 -23.32 -18.70
C TYR A 109 45.00 -23.82 -18.19
N LEU A 110 44.17 -22.95 -17.59
CA LEU A 110 42.85 -23.31 -17.09
C LEU A 110 41.89 -23.70 -18.24
N LEU A 111 41.91 -22.94 -19.35
CA LEU A 111 41.10 -23.26 -20.54
C LEU A 111 41.51 -24.60 -21.15
N ASP A 112 42.81 -24.86 -21.29
CA ASP A 112 43.35 -26.15 -21.79
C ASP A 112 42.96 -27.34 -20.90
N HIS A 113 42.59 -27.09 -19.63
CA HIS A 113 42.20 -28.12 -18.66
C HIS A 113 40.69 -28.12 -18.36
N GLY A 114 39.86 -27.50 -19.22
CA GLY A 114 38.41 -27.63 -19.18
C GLY A 114 37.70 -26.63 -18.26
N ALA A 115 38.29 -25.46 -18.01
CA ALA A 115 37.58 -24.35 -17.39
C ALA A 115 36.42 -23.87 -18.27
N ILE A 116 35.24 -23.66 -17.66
CA ILE A 116 34.06 -23.16 -18.36
C ILE A 116 34.25 -21.67 -18.69
N VAL A 117 34.51 -21.36 -19.96
CA VAL A 117 34.82 -20.01 -20.44
C VAL A 117 33.72 -18.97 -20.14
N ASN A 118 32.45 -19.41 -20.17
CA ASN A 118 31.28 -18.57 -19.94
C ASN A 118 30.67 -18.78 -18.54
N ALA A 119 31.47 -19.20 -17.55
CA ALA A 119 31.01 -19.30 -16.17
C ALA A 119 30.55 -17.91 -15.68
N GLN A 120 29.34 -17.84 -15.13
CA GLN A 120 28.69 -16.61 -14.68
C GLN A 120 28.69 -16.47 -13.16
N GLY A 121 28.56 -15.22 -12.72
CA GLY A 121 28.41 -14.82 -11.32
C GLY A 121 29.72 -14.52 -10.60
N GLY A 122 29.63 -13.84 -9.45
CA GLY A 122 30.75 -13.22 -8.74
C GLY A 122 30.65 -11.70 -8.89
N GLU A 123 31.47 -10.94 -8.18
CA GLU A 123 31.39 -9.46 -8.18
C GLU A 123 31.53 -8.89 -9.60
N TYR A 124 32.44 -9.45 -10.40
CA TYR A 124 32.79 -8.98 -11.73
C TYR A 124 32.09 -9.72 -12.88
N GLY A 125 31.06 -10.52 -12.61
CA GLY A 125 30.32 -11.25 -13.64
C GLY A 125 31.10 -12.46 -14.16
N ASN A 126 31.57 -12.46 -15.41
CA ASN A 126 32.28 -13.59 -16.03
C ASN A 126 33.77 -13.26 -16.32
N ALA A 127 34.54 -14.22 -16.82
CA ALA A 127 35.99 -14.03 -17.03
C ALA A 127 36.29 -12.94 -18.08
N LEU A 128 35.44 -12.80 -19.10
CA LEU A 128 35.56 -11.76 -20.12
C LEU A 128 35.36 -10.37 -19.50
N LEU A 129 34.31 -10.20 -18.68
CA LEU A 129 34.03 -8.96 -17.96
C LEU A 129 35.17 -8.57 -17.02
N ALA A 130 35.69 -9.52 -16.24
CA ALA A 130 36.83 -9.29 -15.35
C ALA A 130 38.10 -8.85 -16.11
N ALA A 131 38.43 -9.50 -17.22
CA ALA A 131 39.55 -9.10 -18.07
C ALA A 131 39.34 -7.72 -18.71
N THR A 132 38.12 -7.41 -19.15
CA THR A 132 37.77 -6.12 -19.74
C THR A 132 37.86 -4.98 -18.72
N PHE A 133 37.36 -5.19 -17.50
CA PHE A 133 37.46 -4.24 -16.39
C PHE A 133 38.91 -3.91 -16.05
N LYS A 134 39.79 -4.92 -16.07
CA LYS A 134 41.23 -4.76 -15.80
C LYS A 134 42.06 -4.35 -17.00
N ASN A 135 41.42 -3.97 -18.10
CA ASN A 135 42.05 -3.55 -19.36
C ASN A 135 43.09 -4.56 -19.89
N GLN A 136 42.77 -5.86 -19.81
CA GLN A 136 43.68 -6.94 -20.22
C GLN A 136 43.37 -7.41 -21.65
N GLU A 137 43.75 -6.59 -22.65
CA GLU A 137 43.46 -6.84 -24.07
C GLU A 137 43.86 -8.26 -24.53
N ASP A 138 45.06 -8.71 -24.17
CA ASP A 138 45.57 -10.06 -24.48
C ASP A 138 44.68 -11.18 -23.92
N ILE A 139 44.12 -11.00 -22.73
CA ILE A 139 43.29 -11.99 -22.05
C ILE A 139 41.88 -11.97 -22.65
N VAL A 140 41.35 -10.78 -22.95
CA VAL A 140 40.10 -10.61 -23.69
C VAL A 140 40.16 -11.36 -25.01
N GLU A 141 41.24 -11.20 -25.79
CA GLU A 141 41.41 -11.91 -27.06
C GLU A 141 41.47 -13.43 -26.85
N ILE A 142 42.24 -13.92 -25.88
CA ILE A 142 42.33 -15.36 -25.56
C ILE A 142 40.97 -15.94 -25.19
N LEU A 143 40.21 -15.26 -24.34
CA LEU A 143 38.90 -15.73 -23.89
C LEU A 143 37.92 -15.82 -25.06
N ILE A 144 37.86 -14.79 -25.91
CA ILE A 144 37.01 -14.78 -27.11
C ILE A 144 37.41 -15.90 -28.08
N ASP A 145 38.72 -16.08 -28.33
CA ASP A 145 39.23 -17.14 -29.19
C ASP A 145 38.95 -18.55 -28.65
N ASN A 146 38.69 -18.68 -27.34
CA ASN A 146 38.28 -19.91 -26.67
C ASN A 146 36.76 -20.00 -26.41
N GLY A 147 35.96 -19.19 -27.11
CA GLY A 147 34.49 -19.31 -27.09
C GLY A 147 33.77 -18.49 -26.02
N ALA A 148 34.41 -17.46 -25.46
CA ALA A 148 33.71 -16.49 -24.63
C ALA A 148 32.64 -15.76 -25.45
N ASN A 149 31.40 -15.74 -24.95
CA ASN A 149 30.31 -15.01 -25.57
C ASN A 149 30.41 -13.52 -25.22
N VAL A 150 30.75 -12.72 -26.24
CA VAL A 150 30.96 -11.26 -26.15
C VAL A 150 29.72 -10.46 -25.73
N ASN A 151 28.52 -11.06 -25.82
CA ASN A 151 27.24 -10.42 -25.55
C ASN A 151 26.59 -10.89 -24.24
N ILE A 152 27.32 -11.58 -23.37
CA ILE A 152 26.80 -11.88 -22.02
C ILE A 152 26.65 -10.59 -21.22
N ILE A 153 25.50 -10.45 -20.58
CA ILE A 153 25.22 -9.45 -19.55
C ILE A 153 25.31 -10.17 -18.20
N ASP A 154 26.26 -9.78 -17.36
CA ASP A 154 26.50 -10.41 -16.06
C ASP A 154 27.23 -9.43 -15.11
N GLY A 155 27.31 -9.79 -13.84
CA GLY A 155 27.89 -8.95 -12.79
C GLY A 155 26.89 -7.92 -12.28
N HIS A 156 26.80 -7.80 -10.95
CA HIS A 156 25.80 -6.97 -10.28
C HIS A 156 25.93 -5.47 -10.62
N GLU A 157 27.08 -5.01 -11.13
CA GLU A 157 27.35 -3.61 -11.42
C GLU A 157 27.61 -3.31 -12.91
N TYR A 158 28.24 -4.20 -13.69
CA TYR A 158 28.90 -3.75 -14.93
C TYR A 158 28.23 -4.13 -16.26
N GLY A 159 27.31 -5.10 -16.29
CA GLY A 159 26.54 -5.46 -17.49
C GLY A 159 27.37 -6.21 -18.56
N SER A 160 27.49 -5.67 -19.78
CA SER A 160 28.20 -6.31 -20.90
C SER A 160 29.66 -5.88 -21.00
N ALA A 161 30.51 -6.68 -21.67
CA ALA A 161 31.92 -6.34 -21.87
C ALA A 161 32.10 -5.03 -22.63
N LEU A 162 31.20 -4.72 -23.57
CA LEU A 162 31.22 -3.46 -24.30
C LEU A 162 30.89 -2.26 -23.39
N GLN A 163 29.95 -2.43 -22.45
CA GLN A 163 29.61 -1.40 -21.47
C GLN A 163 30.77 -1.15 -20.49
N VAL A 164 31.39 -2.22 -19.96
CA VAL A 164 32.57 -2.13 -19.09
C VAL A 164 33.70 -1.37 -19.81
N ALA A 165 34.03 -1.77 -21.03
CA ALA A 165 35.12 -1.13 -21.78
C ALA A 165 34.84 0.35 -22.07
N ALA A 166 33.56 0.72 -22.31
CA ALA A 166 33.14 2.10 -22.50
C ALA A 166 33.20 2.94 -21.21
N SER A 167 32.84 2.34 -20.08
CA SER A 167 32.98 2.97 -18.75
C SER A 167 34.43 3.26 -18.42
N GLU A 168 35.30 2.25 -18.58
CA GLU A 168 36.73 2.32 -18.23
C GLU A 168 37.59 3.09 -19.24
N GLY A 169 37.04 3.48 -20.40
CA GLY A 169 37.81 4.22 -21.41
C GLY A 169 38.70 3.34 -22.31
N ASN A 170 38.45 2.03 -22.37
CA ASN A 170 39.32 1.06 -23.04
C ASN A 170 39.02 0.92 -24.54
N MET A 171 39.44 1.92 -25.35
CA MET A 171 39.21 1.97 -26.80
C MET A 171 39.66 0.71 -27.56
N ASN A 172 40.85 0.17 -27.27
CA ASN A 172 41.35 -1.03 -27.96
C ASN A 172 40.43 -2.24 -27.73
N ILE A 173 39.96 -2.41 -26.50
CA ILE A 173 39.05 -3.51 -26.15
C ILE A 173 37.69 -3.30 -26.84
N ILE A 174 37.18 -2.08 -26.93
CA ILE A 174 35.96 -1.77 -27.69
C ILE A 174 36.11 -2.18 -29.16
N GLN A 175 37.22 -1.79 -29.80
CA GLN A 175 37.51 -2.15 -31.19
C GLN A 175 37.62 -3.67 -31.38
N LEU A 176 38.28 -4.36 -30.45
CA LEU A 176 38.39 -5.82 -30.44
C LEU A 176 37.02 -6.50 -30.29
N LEU A 177 36.21 -6.07 -29.33
CA LEU A 177 34.88 -6.62 -29.06
C LEU A 177 33.95 -6.46 -30.26
N ILE A 178 33.88 -5.26 -30.85
CA ILE A 178 33.06 -4.99 -32.05
C ILE A 178 33.54 -5.84 -33.24
N LYS A 179 34.86 -5.91 -33.46
CA LYS A 179 35.44 -6.78 -34.50
C LYS A 179 35.09 -8.27 -34.30
N LYS A 180 34.90 -8.70 -33.05
CA LYS A 180 34.54 -10.07 -32.67
C LYS A 180 33.03 -10.30 -32.53
N GLY A 181 32.20 -9.35 -32.98
CA GLY A 181 30.74 -9.52 -33.06
C GLY A 181 29.96 -9.09 -31.82
N ALA A 182 30.51 -8.19 -31.00
CA ALA A 182 29.74 -7.57 -29.93
C ALA A 182 28.58 -6.75 -30.51
N ASP A 183 27.39 -6.93 -29.94
CA ASP A 183 26.21 -6.14 -30.26
C ASP A 183 26.38 -4.73 -29.67
N ILE A 184 26.52 -3.75 -30.55
CA ILE A 184 26.73 -2.36 -30.18
C ILE A 184 25.55 -1.74 -29.42
N ASN A 185 24.34 -2.29 -29.63
CA ASN A 185 23.09 -1.80 -29.05
C ASN A 185 22.60 -2.67 -27.88
N ILE A 186 23.48 -3.47 -27.30
CA ILE A 186 23.15 -4.31 -26.15
C ILE A 186 22.67 -3.48 -24.97
N ASN A 187 21.49 -3.82 -24.46
CA ASN A 187 20.84 -3.14 -23.35
C ASN A 187 20.77 -4.04 -22.10
N GLY A 188 21.00 -3.46 -20.92
CA GLY A 188 20.92 -4.13 -19.60
C GLY A 188 22.25 -4.13 -18.84
N GLY A 189 22.21 -4.14 -17.50
CA GLY A 189 23.40 -4.02 -16.64
C GLY A 189 23.16 -3.19 -15.36
N GLY A 190 24.08 -3.28 -14.39
CA GLY A 190 23.83 -2.95 -12.97
C GLY A 190 24.38 -1.64 -12.38
N THR A 191 24.73 -0.63 -13.18
CA THR A 191 25.27 0.67 -12.68
C THR A 191 24.39 1.86 -13.02
N GLY A 192 23.16 1.61 -13.46
CA GLY A 192 22.24 2.65 -13.90
C GLY A 192 22.51 3.18 -15.32
N HIS A 193 23.58 2.73 -15.99
CA HIS A 193 23.75 2.87 -17.45
C HIS A 193 23.16 1.66 -18.15
N VAL A 194 22.38 1.88 -19.21
CA VAL A 194 21.73 0.78 -19.96
C VAL A 194 22.58 0.27 -21.13
N ASN A 195 23.50 1.08 -21.66
CA ASN A 195 24.31 0.76 -22.84
C ASN A 195 25.69 1.45 -22.84
N ALA A 196 26.57 1.01 -23.74
CA ALA A 196 27.95 1.49 -23.83
C ALA A 196 28.06 2.99 -24.17
N LEU A 197 27.13 3.52 -24.97
CA LEU A 197 27.11 4.94 -25.32
C LEU A 197 26.82 5.83 -24.09
N GLN A 198 25.88 5.42 -23.23
CA GLN A 198 25.61 6.10 -21.96
C GLN A 198 26.81 6.04 -21.01
N ALA A 199 27.45 4.88 -20.87
CA ALA A 199 28.62 4.72 -20.02
C ALA A 199 29.80 5.62 -20.47
N ALA A 200 30.06 5.68 -21.78
CA ALA A 200 31.07 6.56 -22.34
C ALA A 200 30.72 8.06 -22.16
N ALA A 201 29.43 8.41 -22.33
CA ALA A 201 28.96 9.77 -22.16
C ALA A 201 29.06 10.25 -20.70
N TYR A 202 28.74 9.37 -19.74
CA TYR A 202 28.84 9.63 -18.31
C TYR A 202 30.30 9.83 -17.85
N ASN A 203 31.21 8.96 -18.31
CA ASN A 203 32.62 9.02 -17.93
C ASN A 203 33.46 10.03 -18.73
N GLY A 204 32.85 10.79 -19.65
CA GLY A 204 33.56 11.86 -20.37
C GLY A 204 34.43 11.37 -21.54
N ASN A 205 34.24 10.12 -21.99
CA ASN A 205 35.05 9.49 -23.02
C ASN A 205 34.59 9.87 -24.45
N LYS A 206 34.88 11.11 -24.88
CA LYS A 206 34.41 11.65 -26.17
C LYS A 206 34.81 10.81 -27.39
N ASP A 207 36.03 10.30 -27.42
CA ASP A 207 36.51 9.52 -28.57
C ASP A 207 35.79 8.17 -28.68
N ILE A 208 35.43 7.56 -27.55
CA ILE A 208 34.59 6.36 -27.51
C ILE A 208 33.17 6.69 -27.96
N VAL A 209 32.58 7.80 -27.49
CA VAL A 209 31.26 8.25 -27.95
C VAL A 209 31.24 8.39 -29.48
N LYS A 210 32.23 9.07 -30.06
CA LYS A 210 32.38 9.19 -31.53
C LYS A 210 32.45 7.83 -32.20
N TYR A 211 33.37 6.99 -31.74
CA TYR A 211 33.59 5.68 -32.32
C TYR A 211 32.34 4.80 -32.28
N LEU A 212 31.62 4.76 -31.14
CA LEU A 212 30.38 3.98 -31.01
C LEU A 212 29.29 4.48 -31.96
N ILE A 213 29.14 5.80 -32.12
CA ILE A 213 28.17 6.37 -33.08
C ILE A 213 28.56 6.01 -34.51
N ASP A 214 29.84 6.14 -34.88
CA ASP A 214 30.36 5.76 -36.20
C ASP A 214 30.17 4.26 -36.51
N GLN A 215 30.16 3.41 -35.48
CA GLN A 215 29.89 1.97 -35.60
C GLN A 215 28.39 1.61 -35.55
N GLY A 216 27.47 2.58 -35.47
CA GLY A 216 26.03 2.35 -35.54
C GLY A 216 25.31 2.23 -34.20
N SER A 217 25.88 2.77 -33.12
CA SER A 217 25.18 2.87 -31.83
C SER A 217 23.91 3.73 -31.95
N ASN A 218 22.82 3.27 -31.38
CA ASN A 218 21.56 4.01 -31.31
C ASN A 218 21.69 5.19 -30.34
N VAL A 219 21.82 6.39 -30.90
CA VAL A 219 22.00 7.64 -30.14
C VAL A 219 20.80 8.00 -29.26
N ASN A 220 19.62 7.48 -29.58
CA ASN A 220 18.37 7.71 -28.87
C ASN A 220 17.98 6.53 -27.95
N ALA A 221 18.91 5.60 -27.68
CA ALA A 221 18.65 4.50 -26.77
C ALA A 221 18.33 5.01 -25.35
N LYS A 222 17.15 4.63 -24.85
CA LYS A 222 16.60 5.01 -23.54
C LYS A 222 16.70 3.85 -22.55
N GLY A 223 16.84 4.16 -21.27
CA GLY A 223 16.77 3.21 -20.16
C GLY A 223 17.79 3.49 -19.05
N GLY A 224 17.66 2.77 -17.94
CA GLY A 224 18.52 2.94 -16.77
C GLY A 224 18.23 4.20 -15.96
N LYS A 225 19.07 4.48 -14.97
CA LYS A 225 18.98 5.64 -14.06
C LYS A 225 19.05 6.95 -14.82
N TYR A 226 19.93 7.05 -15.81
CA TYR A 226 20.27 8.30 -16.47
C TYR A 226 19.43 8.61 -17.72
N GLY A 227 18.58 7.70 -18.20
CA GLY A 227 17.73 7.94 -19.37
C GLY A 227 18.46 7.68 -20.69
N ASN A 228 19.05 8.69 -21.35
CA ASN A 228 19.82 8.56 -22.59
C ASN A 228 21.27 9.08 -22.45
N ALA A 229 22.08 8.97 -23.50
CA ALA A 229 23.49 9.40 -23.47
C ALA A 229 23.65 10.92 -23.27
N LEU A 230 22.71 11.73 -23.78
CA LEU A 230 22.71 13.18 -23.61
C LEU A 230 22.45 13.55 -22.15
N GLN A 231 21.49 12.92 -21.50
CA GLN A 231 21.19 13.07 -20.07
C GLN A 231 22.38 12.63 -19.20
N ALA A 232 23.01 11.49 -19.50
CA ALA A 232 24.18 11.00 -18.79
C ALA A 232 25.38 11.97 -18.89
N GLY A 233 25.63 12.51 -20.10
CA GLY A 233 26.67 13.52 -20.32
C GLY A 233 26.35 14.87 -19.68
N ALA A 234 25.07 15.27 -19.69
CA ALA A 234 24.59 16.51 -19.08
C ALA A 234 24.74 16.49 -17.56
N HIS A 235 24.33 15.40 -16.90
CA HIS A 235 24.49 15.22 -15.45
C HIS A 235 25.95 15.27 -15.00
N ARG A 236 26.89 14.80 -15.83
CA ARG A 236 28.32 14.71 -15.45
C ARG A 236 29.16 15.89 -15.90
N GLY A 237 28.56 16.90 -16.52
CA GLY A 237 29.31 18.12 -16.88
C GLY A 237 30.13 17.96 -18.16
N ASN A 238 29.84 16.95 -18.98
CA ASN A 238 30.63 16.63 -20.17
C ASN A 238 30.20 17.47 -21.38
N MET A 239 30.39 18.79 -21.32
CA MET A 239 29.99 19.77 -22.35
C MET A 239 30.41 19.37 -23.78
N ASN A 240 31.62 18.84 -23.95
CA ASN A 240 32.13 18.41 -25.26
C ASN A 240 31.36 17.22 -25.86
N ILE A 241 30.79 16.36 -25.01
CA ILE A 241 29.96 15.22 -25.41
C ILE A 241 28.54 15.70 -25.66
N VAL A 242 27.99 16.55 -24.80
CA VAL A 242 26.67 17.19 -24.99
C VAL A 242 26.61 17.87 -26.36
N LYS A 243 27.57 18.74 -26.69
CA LYS A 243 27.66 19.39 -28.01
C LYS A 243 27.71 18.41 -29.16
N TYR A 244 28.46 17.32 -28.99
CA TYR A 244 28.61 16.32 -30.04
C TYR A 244 27.33 15.50 -30.24
N LEU A 245 26.66 15.10 -29.18
CA LEU A 245 25.39 14.36 -29.24
C LEU A 245 24.27 15.20 -29.84
N VAL A 246 24.13 16.47 -29.43
CA VAL A 246 23.16 17.41 -30.02
C VAL A 246 23.43 17.61 -31.51
N ALA A 247 24.70 17.76 -31.92
CA ALA A 247 25.08 17.86 -33.34
C ALA A 247 24.79 16.58 -34.15
N ASN A 248 24.65 15.43 -33.51
CA ASN A 248 24.32 14.14 -34.15
C ASN A 248 22.83 13.77 -34.02
N GLY A 249 21.95 14.74 -33.73
CA GLY A 249 20.50 14.56 -33.79
C GLY A 249 19.90 13.77 -32.62
N VAL A 250 20.56 13.74 -31.47
CA VAL A 250 19.92 13.26 -30.24
C VAL A 250 18.78 14.21 -29.87
N ASP A 251 17.63 13.64 -29.51
CA ASP A 251 16.49 14.40 -29.02
C ASP A 251 16.86 15.18 -27.74
N ILE A 252 16.90 16.51 -27.85
CA ILE A 252 17.26 17.42 -26.75
C ILE A 252 16.22 17.43 -25.62
N ASN A 253 14.99 16.99 -25.91
CA ASN A 253 13.87 16.91 -24.98
C ASN A 253 13.52 15.46 -24.62
N ALA A 254 14.45 14.52 -24.84
CA ALA A 254 14.23 13.11 -24.59
C ALA A 254 13.79 12.84 -23.15
N GLN A 255 12.64 12.19 -23.01
CA GLN A 255 12.11 11.75 -21.72
C GLN A 255 12.62 10.35 -21.32
N GLY A 256 13.01 10.18 -20.05
CA GLY A 256 13.41 8.91 -19.42
C GLY A 256 14.38 9.06 -18.24
N GLY A 257 14.59 7.98 -17.47
CA GLY A 257 15.47 7.98 -16.29
C GLY A 257 14.93 8.77 -15.10
N ILE A 258 15.69 8.82 -14.00
CA ILE A 258 15.26 9.48 -12.75
C ILE A 258 15.19 11.00 -12.87
N TYR A 259 16.01 11.59 -13.76
CA TYR A 259 16.07 13.03 -14.01
C TYR A 259 15.07 13.48 -15.09
N ALA A 260 14.29 12.57 -15.66
CA ALA A 260 13.32 12.78 -16.74
C ALA A 260 13.87 13.33 -18.06
N ASN A 261 14.64 14.42 -18.11
CA ASN A 261 15.13 15.01 -19.37
C ASN A 261 16.55 15.61 -19.26
N PRO A 262 17.22 15.97 -20.39
CA PRO A 262 18.58 16.51 -20.37
C PRO A 262 18.76 17.80 -19.59
N LEU A 263 17.77 18.69 -19.61
CA LEU A 263 17.82 19.96 -18.90
C LEU A 263 17.84 19.74 -17.39
N LEU A 264 16.92 18.91 -16.87
CA LEU A 264 16.89 18.53 -15.46
C LEU A 264 18.18 17.82 -15.03
N ALA A 265 18.72 16.94 -15.87
CA ALA A 265 19.99 16.28 -15.60
C ALA A 265 21.14 17.29 -15.46
N ALA A 266 21.22 18.30 -16.34
CA ALA A 266 22.23 19.36 -16.26
C ALA A 266 22.06 20.25 -15.01
N VAL A 267 20.82 20.57 -14.63
CA VAL A 267 20.52 21.37 -13.44
C VAL A 267 20.88 20.62 -12.17
N HIS A 268 20.51 19.34 -12.06
CA HIS A 268 20.88 18.51 -10.91
C HIS A 268 22.39 18.27 -10.82
N GLY A 269 23.10 18.25 -11.95
CA GLY A 269 24.57 18.23 -11.98
C GLY A 269 25.22 19.58 -11.67
N GLU A 270 24.43 20.66 -11.47
CA GLU A 270 24.89 22.03 -11.23
C GLU A 270 25.76 22.60 -12.37
N HIS A 271 25.53 22.17 -13.61
CA HIS A 271 26.34 22.53 -14.76
C HIS A 271 25.72 23.69 -15.56
N GLU A 272 25.92 24.92 -15.07
CA GLU A 272 25.34 26.16 -15.63
C GLU A 272 25.63 26.34 -17.14
N ASP A 273 26.82 26.00 -17.60
CA ASP A 273 27.21 26.11 -19.01
C ASP A 273 26.41 25.16 -19.90
N ILE A 274 26.16 23.94 -19.44
CA ILE A 274 25.33 22.94 -20.13
C ILE A 274 23.86 23.36 -20.12
N VAL A 275 23.34 23.88 -19.00
CA VAL A 275 21.99 24.44 -18.92
C VAL A 275 21.78 25.51 -19.98
N LYS A 276 22.70 26.48 -20.07
CA LYS A 276 22.70 27.53 -21.10
C LYS A 276 22.69 26.95 -22.50
N TYR A 277 23.62 26.02 -22.77
CA TYR A 277 23.74 25.40 -24.08
C TYR A 277 22.48 24.64 -24.50
N LEU A 278 21.87 23.87 -23.59
CA LEU A 278 20.65 23.10 -23.88
C LEU A 278 19.47 24.02 -24.20
N ILE A 279 19.26 25.08 -23.42
CA ILE A 279 18.19 26.06 -23.64
C ILE A 279 18.40 26.79 -24.99
N GLU A 280 19.63 27.24 -25.27
CA GLU A 280 19.98 27.87 -26.55
C GLU A 280 19.76 26.96 -27.78
N ASN A 281 19.73 25.64 -27.58
CA ASN A 281 19.51 24.65 -28.65
C ASN A 281 18.11 24.01 -28.63
N GLY A 282 17.15 24.61 -27.91
CA GLY A 282 15.73 24.22 -27.99
C GLY A 282 15.25 23.23 -26.93
N ALA A 283 15.96 23.11 -25.80
CA ALA A 283 15.42 22.43 -24.63
C ALA A 283 14.19 23.18 -24.10
N ASP A 284 13.11 22.46 -23.84
CA ASP A 284 11.90 23.02 -23.22
C ASP A 284 12.17 23.34 -21.75
N ILE A 285 12.20 24.64 -21.45
CA ILE A 285 12.52 25.16 -20.12
C ILE A 285 11.50 24.75 -19.05
N ASN A 286 10.26 24.46 -19.46
CA ASN A 286 9.16 24.10 -18.57
C ASN A 286 8.85 22.60 -18.60
N ALA A 287 9.66 21.79 -19.29
CA ALA A 287 9.51 20.35 -19.30
C ALA A 287 9.73 19.78 -17.89
N GLY A 288 8.65 19.30 -17.28
CA GLY A 288 8.68 18.57 -16.02
C GLY A 288 8.77 17.06 -16.22
N GLY A 289 9.07 16.34 -15.14
CA GLY A 289 8.94 14.88 -15.11
C GLY A 289 9.70 14.22 -13.96
N GLY A 290 9.33 12.97 -13.66
CA GLY A 290 9.95 12.19 -12.58
C GLY A 290 9.67 12.75 -11.18
N GLN A 291 10.49 12.33 -10.21
CA GLN A 291 10.35 12.75 -8.80
C GLN A 291 10.71 14.23 -8.57
N TYR A 292 11.47 14.85 -9.47
CA TYR A 292 12.10 16.15 -9.25
C TYR A 292 11.31 17.36 -9.77
N GLY A 293 10.24 17.17 -10.54
CA GLY A 293 9.42 18.27 -11.06
C GLY A 293 10.06 18.97 -12.27
N SER A 294 10.21 20.29 -12.22
CA SER A 294 10.77 21.16 -13.29
C SER A 294 12.22 21.59 -13.01
N ALA A 295 12.91 22.09 -14.04
CA ALA A 295 14.27 22.61 -13.93
C ALA A 295 14.41 23.67 -12.83
N LEU A 296 13.43 24.57 -12.70
CA LEU A 296 13.44 25.61 -11.69
C LEU A 296 13.30 25.05 -10.27
N GLN A 297 12.49 24.00 -10.09
CA GLN A 297 12.33 23.32 -8.79
C GLN A 297 13.62 22.64 -8.35
N VAL A 298 14.32 21.96 -9.27
CA VAL A 298 15.63 21.35 -8.98
C VAL A 298 16.67 22.42 -8.66
N ALA A 299 16.77 23.47 -9.47
CA ALA A 299 17.72 24.56 -9.21
C ALA A 299 17.47 25.23 -7.85
N ALA A 300 16.20 25.33 -7.45
CA ALA A 300 15.80 25.87 -6.17
C ALA A 300 16.13 24.94 -5.00
N TYR A 301 15.98 23.63 -5.17
CA TYR A 301 16.36 22.60 -4.19
C TYR A 301 17.88 22.54 -3.97
N GLU A 302 18.68 22.63 -5.04
CA GLU A 302 20.16 22.61 -4.95
C GLU A 302 20.73 23.97 -4.47
N GLY A 303 19.92 25.02 -4.42
CA GLY A 303 20.35 26.34 -3.95
C GLY A 303 21.20 27.13 -4.95
N ASN A 304 21.18 26.75 -6.24
CA ASN A 304 22.03 27.37 -7.26
C ASN A 304 21.41 28.67 -7.81
N THR A 305 21.70 29.80 -7.16
CA THR A 305 21.14 31.13 -7.51
C THR A 305 21.42 31.53 -8.97
N ASN A 306 22.56 31.14 -9.55
CA ASN A 306 22.88 31.49 -10.94
C ASN A 306 21.99 30.76 -11.94
N ILE A 307 21.78 29.45 -11.73
CA ILE A 307 20.89 28.65 -12.58
C ILE A 307 19.44 29.13 -12.40
N VAL A 308 19.00 29.42 -11.17
CA VAL A 308 17.66 29.99 -10.90
C VAL A 308 17.46 31.30 -11.67
N ALA A 309 18.38 32.26 -11.51
CA ALA A 309 18.29 33.55 -12.19
C ALA A 309 18.30 33.40 -13.72
N TYR A 310 19.12 32.50 -14.25
CA TYR A 310 19.16 32.23 -15.69
C TYR A 310 17.85 31.60 -16.20
N LEU A 311 17.33 30.57 -15.53
CA LEU A 311 16.07 29.92 -15.89
C LEU A 311 14.90 30.92 -15.89
N LEU A 312 14.79 31.76 -14.86
CA LEU A 312 13.77 32.81 -14.80
C LEU A 312 13.92 33.82 -15.94
N SER A 313 15.16 34.24 -16.25
CA SER A 313 15.42 35.15 -17.38
C SER A 313 15.05 34.56 -18.75
N CYS A 314 15.02 33.23 -18.85
CA CYS A 314 14.65 32.50 -20.06
C CYS A 314 13.15 32.10 -20.08
N GLY A 315 12.34 32.54 -19.12
CA GLY A 315 10.89 32.32 -19.10
C GLY A 315 10.44 31.03 -18.41
N ALA A 316 11.23 30.50 -17.46
CA ALA A 316 10.77 29.41 -16.59
C ALA A 316 9.54 29.85 -15.78
N ASN A 317 8.52 29.01 -15.71
CA ASN A 317 7.31 29.28 -14.93
C ASN A 317 7.61 29.09 -13.44
N VAL A 318 7.70 30.22 -12.72
CA VAL A 318 8.00 30.31 -11.28
C VAL A 318 7.01 29.53 -10.40
N ASN A 319 5.76 29.36 -10.87
CA ASN A 319 4.67 28.76 -10.10
C ASN A 319 4.32 27.33 -10.55
N THR A 320 5.21 26.67 -11.31
CA THR A 320 5.04 25.27 -11.71
C THR A 320 4.82 24.39 -10.48
N GLN A 321 3.76 23.58 -10.52
CA GLN A 321 3.44 22.60 -9.47
C GLN A 321 3.81 21.17 -9.93
N GLY A 322 4.19 20.31 -8.99
CA GLY A 322 4.47 18.89 -9.22
C GLY A 322 5.80 18.42 -8.61
N GLY A 323 6.12 17.14 -8.76
CA GLY A 323 7.29 16.51 -8.11
C GLY A 323 7.17 16.42 -6.58
N GLU A 324 8.16 15.82 -5.93
CA GLU A 324 8.19 15.63 -4.46
C GLU A 324 8.22 16.95 -3.69
N TYR A 325 8.78 18.01 -4.28
CA TYR A 325 8.95 19.31 -3.63
C TYR A 325 7.78 20.27 -3.82
N GLY A 326 6.80 19.92 -4.67
CA GLY A 326 5.63 20.73 -4.97
C GLY A 326 5.87 21.95 -5.86
N ASN A 327 6.62 22.97 -5.42
CA ASN A 327 7.00 24.14 -6.24
C ASN A 327 8.41 24.68 -5.88
N ALA A 328 8.94 25.59 -6.70
CA ALA A 328 10.33 26.05 -6.56
C ALA A 328 10.55 26.83 -5.27
N LEU A 329 9.58 27.65 -4.85
CA LEU A 329 9.66 28.40 -3.61
C LEU A 329 9.73 27.45 -2.41
N LEU A 330 8.89 26.42 -2.38
CA LEU A 330 8.91 25.45 -1.28
C LEU A 330 10.22 24.66 -1.24
N ALA A 331 10.74 24.23 -2.39
CA ALA A 331 12.02 23.54 -2.48
C ALA A 331 13.16 24.37 -1.85
N ALA A 332 13.25 25.66 -2.19
CA ALA A 332 14.23 26.57 -1.63
C ALA A 332 14.03 26.80 -0.12
N VAL A 333 12.78 26.88 0.34
CA VAL A 333 12.46 27.08 1.77
C VAL A 333 12.82 25.86 2.60
N LEU A 334 12.52 24.65 2.13
CA LEU A 334 12.85 23.39 2.82
C LEU A 334 14.35 23.23 3.02
N GLN A 335 15.14 23.58 1.98
CA GLN A 335 16.60 23.49 1.99
C GLN A 335 17.30 24.73 2.55
N ASN A 336 16.52 25.72 3.01
CA ASN A 336 17.00 26.91 3.68
C ASN A 336 17.88 27.84 2.79
N HIS A 337 17.54 27.95 1.51
CA HIS A 337 18.26 28.76 0.53
C HIS A 337 17.70 30.19 0.41
N GLU A 338 18.03 31.05 1.39
CA GLU A 338 17.53 32.43 1.51
C GLU A 338 17.64 33.26 0.21
N ASN A 339 18.83 33.30 -0.42
CA ASN A 339 19.03 34.05 -1.68
C ASN A 339 18.15 33.55 -2.83
N VAL A 340 17.86 32.25 -2.87
CA VAL A 340 16.98 31.67 -3.90
C VAL A 340 15.52 32.02 -3.60
N VAL A 341 15.11 31.97 -2.33
CA VAL A 341 13.78 32.42 -1.90
C VAL A 341 13.54 33.87 -2.30
N GLU A 342 14.48 34.77 -2.01
CA GLU A 342 14.40 36.18 -2.43
C GLU A 342 14.26 36.32 -3.95
N ASN A 343 15.11 35.61 -4.71
CA ASN A 343 15.09 35.66 -6.17
C ASN A 343 13.76 35.17 -6.76
N LEU A 344 13.20 34.09 -6.21
CA LEU A 344 11.90 33.54 -6.64
C LEU A 344 10.74 34.50 -6.31
N ILE A 345 10.74 35.10 -5.12
CA ILE A 345 9.74 36.09 -4.71
C ILE A 345 9.79 37.32 -5.63
N GLU A 346 10.99 37.85 -5.92
CA GLU A 346 11.17 38.98 -6.84
C GLU A 346 10.66 38.69 -8.26
N ASN A 347 10.64 37.41 -8.66
CA ASN A 347 10.15 36.96 -9.96
C ASN A 347 8.69 36.45 -9.92
N GLY A 348 7.93 36.75 -8.86
CA GLY A 348 6.49 36.49 -8.80
C GLY A 348 6.09 35.09 -8.33
N ALA A 349 6.93 34.43 -7.54
CA ALA A 349 6.54 33.20 -6.85
C ALA A 349 5.33 33.44 -5.94
N ASP A 350 4.34 32.55 -6.03
CA ASP A 350 3.17 32.55 -5.16
C ASP A 350 3.56 32.04 -3.76
N VAL A 351 3.71 32.99 -2.83
CA VAL A 351 4.06 32.74 -1.43
C VAL A 351 2.98 31.97 -0.65
N ASN A 352 1.77 31.83 -1.20
CA ASN A 352 0.63 31.16 -0.59
C ASN A 352 0.29 29.81 -1.24
N ALA A 353 1.08 29.35 -2.21
CA ALA A 353 0.87 28.07 -2.87
C ALA A 353 0.88 26.89 -1.85
N GLN A 354 -0.09 25.98 -1.99
CA GLN A 354 -0.32 24.85 -1.08
C GLN A 354 0.12 23.52 -1.73
N ASN A 355 0.84 22.66 -0.98
CA ASN A 355 1.08 21.27 -1.40
C ASN A 355 1.17 20.28 -0.22
N SER A 356 1.29 18.99 -0.57
CA SER A 356 0.56 17.88 0.07
C SER A 356 1.13 17.35 1.39
N GLU A 357 2.43 17.47 1.69
CA GLU A 357 3.01 16.91 2.93
C GLU A 357 3.46 17.98 3.96
N TYR A 358 4.17 19.02 3.50
CA TYR A 358 4.74 20.07 4.37
C TYR A 358 3.92 21.37 4.42
N GLY A 359 2.76 21.40 3.77
CA GLY A 359 1.84 22.54 3.76
C GLY A 359 2.29 23.66 2.81
N HIS A 360 2.38 24.89 3.31
CA HIS A 360 2.74 26.09 2.54
C HIS A 360 4.12 26.63 2.97
N ALA A 361 4.72 27.49 2.15
CA ALA A 361 6.09 28.00 2.35
C ALA A 361 6.35 28.57 3.75
N LEU A 362 5.39 29.33 4.31
CA LEU A 362 5.53 29.89 5.66
C LEU A 362 5.59 28.81 6.76
N GLN A 363 4.80 27.72 6.64
CA GLN A 363 4.89 26.59 7.58
C GLN A 363 6.23 25.87 7.47
N ALA A 364 6.72 25.63 6.25
CA ALA A 364 8.02 25.00 6.04
C ALA A 364 9.18 25.84 6.60
N ALA A 365 9.14 27.16 6.42
CA ALA A 365 10.15 28.09 6.95
C ALA A 365 10.19 28.11 8.49
N ILE A 366 9.04 27.93 9.14
CA ILE A 366 8.94 27.82 10.60
C ILE A 366 9.59 26.52 11.09
N LEU A 367 9.36 25.40 10.39
CA LEU A 367 9.93 24.09 10.73
C LEU A 367 11.45 24.04 10.52
N SER A 368 11.97 24.72 9.49
CA SER A 368 13.42 24.86 9.29
C SER A 368 14.08 25.84 10.26
N GLY A 369 13.28 26.64 10.98
CA GLY A 369 13.76 27.57 12.01
C GLY A 369 14.38 28.86 11.47
N ASN A 370 14.23 29.16 10.17
CA ASN A 370 14.82 30.36 9.57
C ASN A 370 13.88 31.57 9.64
N VAL A 371 14.19 32.48 10.57
CA VAL A 371 13.44 33.73 10.79
C VAL A 371 13.53 34.69 9.60
N ASN A 372 14.64 34.71 8.86
CA ASN A 372 14.79 35.60 7.70
C ASN A 372 13.83 35.20 6.58
N ILE A 373 13.74 33.90 6.27
CA ILE A 373 12.80 33.38 5.28
C ILE A 373 11.36 33.65 5.72
N VAL A 374 11.02 33.42 6.99
CA VAL A 374 9.69 33.77 7.53
C VAL A 374 9.38 35.25 7.35
N THR A 375 10.36 36.12 7.66
CA THR A 375 10.21 37.57 7.51
C THR A 375 10.03 37.98 6.05
N ALA A 376 10.81 37.41 5.13
CA ALA A 376 10.70 37.65 3.69
C ALA A 376 9.32 37.24 3.16
N LEU A 377 8.83 36.05 3.52
CA LEU A 377 7.52 35.55 3.11
C LEU A 377 6.37 36.46 3.60
N LEU A 378 6.38 36.86 4.87
CA LEU A 378 5.34 37.74 5.43
C LEU A 378 5.38 39.14 4.80
N ASN A 379 6.57 39.72 4.59
CA ASN A 379 6.72 41.01 3.92
C ASN A 379 6.23 40.97 2.46
N SER A 380 6.29 39.80 1.82
CA SER A 380 5.82 39.56 0.46
C SER A 380 4.36 39.10 0.37
N GLY A 381 3.60 39.19 1.47
CA GLY A 381 2.15 38.95 1.47
C GLY A 381 1.74 37.50 1.72
N ALA A 382 2.60 36.69 2.34
CA ALA A 382 2.19 35.38 2.84
C ALA A 382 1.09 35.56 3.90
N ASP A 383 -0.05 34.88 3.71
CA ASP A 383 -1.13 34.88 4.68
C ASP A 383 -0.75 33.97 5.86
N VAL A 384 -0.61 34.60 7.02
CA VAL A 384 -0.22 33.95 8.28
C VAL A 384 -1.27 32.92 8.76
N ASN A 385 -2.51 33.01 8.26
CA ASN A 385 -3.65 32.21 8.67
C ASN A 385 -4.01 31.08 7.69
N VAL A 386 -3.21 30.88 6.64
CA VAL A 386 -3.42 29.77 5.70
C VAL A 386 -3.54 28.45 6.46
N GLN A 387 -4.58 27.69 6.13
CA GLN A 387 -4.79 26.34 6.65
C GLN A 387 -4.25 25.30 5.66
N GLY A 388 -3.66 24.22 6.17
CA GLY A 388 -3.13 23.11 5.37
C GLY A 388 -1.95 22.40 6.03
N GLY A 389 -1.53 21.29 5.42
CA GLY A 389 -0.39 20.49 5.87
C GLY A 389 -0.58 19.80 7.22
N ARG A 390 0.46 19.11 7.69
CA ARG A 390 0.43 18.28 8.92
C ARG A 390 0.01 19.03 10.17
N PHE A 391 0.44 20.29 10.32
CA PHE A 391 0.22 21.08 11.53
C PHE A 391 -0.99 22.02 11.45
N GLY A 392 -1.70 22.09 10.32
CA GLY A 392 -2.86 22.95 10.18
C GLY A 392 -2.50 24.39 9.80
N ASN A 393 -1.72 25.13 10.61
CA ASN A 393 -1.30 26.50 10.26
C ASN A 393 0.08 26.87 10.84
N ALA A 394 0.57 28.06 10.48
CA ALA A 394 1.87 28.59 10.90
C ALA A 394 2.02 28.69 12.43
N LEU A 395 0.99 29.18 13.13
CA LEU A 395 1.03 29.36 14.58
C LEU A 395 1.05 28.00 15.31
N GLN A 396 0.32 27.00 14.80
CA GLN A 396 0.38 25.62 15.31
C GLN A 396 1.76 24.99 15.13
N ALA A 397 2.40 25.20 13.98
CA ALA A 397 3.77 24.72 13.74
C ALA A 397 4.78 25.39 14.70
N ALA A 398 4.70 26.71 14.89
CA ALA A 398 5.55 27.43 15.82
C ALA A 398 5.33 27.00 17.28
N ALA A 399 4.07 26.77 17.67
CA ALA A 399 3.71 26.27 18.98
C ALA A 399 4.23 24.84 19.25
N TYR A 400 4.43 24.03 18.20
CA TYR A 400 5.00 22.69 18.30
C TYR A 400 6.53 22.69 18.47
N GLU A 401 7.27 23.59 17.82
CA GLU A 401 8.75 23.61 17.78
C GLU A 401 9.44 24.32 18.98
N ARG A 402 8.70 24.72 20.02
CA ARG A 402 9.21 25.46 21.21
C ARG A 402 9.74 26.87 20.91
N ASN A 403 9.45 27.43 19.74
CA ASN A 403 10.00 28.71 19.35
C ASN A 403 9.09 29.87 19.79
N ILE A 404 9.22 30.29 21.05
CA ILE A 404 8.40 31.38 21.61
C ILE A 404 8.56 32.69 20.83
N ASN A 405 9.77 33.00 20.36
CA ASN A 405 10.02 34.21 19.56
C ASN A 405 9.23 34.17 18.24
N MET A 406 9.12 32.99 17.61
CA MET A 406 8.32 32.81 16.40
C MET A 406 6.83 32.90 16.70
N VAL A 407 6.35 32.30 17.80
CA VAL A 407 4.96 32.42 18.24
C VAL A 407 4.59 33.89 18.46
N GLU A 408 5.41 34.64 19.20
CA GLU A 408 5.22 36.08 19.40
C GLU A 408 5.21 36.85 18.08
N TYR A 409 6.14 36.52 17.17
CA TYR A 409 6.28 37.19 15.90
C TYR A 409 5.06 36.95 15.00
N LEU A 410 4.55 35.72 14.93
CA LEU A 410 3.36 35.38 14.15
C LEU A 410 2.10 36.04 14.73
N VAL A 411 1.92 36.03 16.06
CA VAL A 411 0.79 36.71 16.73
C VAL A 411 0.84 38.22 16.47
N LYS A 412 2.02 38.85 16.53
CA LYS A 412 2.19 40.27 16.15
C LYS A 412 1.86 40.55 14.69
N ASN A 413 2.03 39.57 13.80
CA ASN A 413 1.68 39.66 12.38
C ASN A 413 0.25 39.17 12.07
N GLY A 414 -0.63 39.05 13.08
CA GLY A 414 -2.05 38.78 12.86
C GLY A 414 -2.45 37.30 12.80
N ALA A 415 -1.61 36.40 13.31
CA ALA A 415 -1.98 34.99 13.46
C ALA A 415 -3.20 34.82 14.39
N ASN A 416 -4.22 34.10 13.92
CA ASN A 416 -5.39 33.76 14.69
C ASN A 416 -5.04 32.69 15.72
N VAL A 417 -4.92 33.12 16.99
CA VAL A 417 -4.61 32.28 18.15
C VAL A 417 -5.57 31.09 18.31
N ASN A 418 -6.81 31.24 17.82
CA ASN A 418 -7.87 30.24 17.95
C ASN A 418 -8.14 29.44 16.67
N ALA A 419 -7.31 29.58 15.63
CA ALA A 419 -7.47 28.84 14.39
C ALA A 419 -7.46 27.32 14.63
N GLN A 420 -8.47 26.65 14.08
CA GLN A 420 -8.62 25.20 14.18
C GLN A 420 -8.17 24.51 12.88
N GLY A 421 -7.59 23.31 12.99
CA GLY A 421 -7.19 22.47 11.85
C GLY A 421 -5.95 21.63 12.14
N GLY A 422 -5.56 20.77 11.19
CA GLY A 422 -4.37 19.94 11.29
C GLY A 422 -4.44 18.84 12.35
N LYS A 423 -3.33 18.11 12.54
CA LYS A 423 -3.25 16.94 13.44
C LYS A 423 -3.58 17.26 14.91
N TYR A 424 -3.21 18.46 15.37
CA TYR A 424 -3.29 18.84 16.78
C TYR A 424 -4.53 19.67 17.11
N GLY A 425 -5.26 20.12 16.08
CA GLY A 425 -6.44 20.96 16.16
C GLY A 425 -6.15 22.43 16.41
N ASN A 426 -5.37 22.81 17.43
CA ASN A 426 -5.03 24.21 17.67
C ASN A 426 -3.66 24.40 18.35
N ALA A 427 -3.18 25.65 18.37
CA ALA A 427 -1.84 25.99 18.84
C ALA A 427 -1.66 25.72 20.33
N LEU A 428 -2.69 25.92 21.15
CA LEU A 428 -2.66 25.63 22.58
C LEU A 428 -2.45 24.14 22.83
N ILE A 429 -3.22 23.28 22.17
CA ILE A 429 -3.07 21.82 22.28
C ILE A 429 -1.70 21.38 21.77
N ALA A 430 -1.21 21.93 20.65
CA ALA A 430 0.13 21.60 20.14
C ALA A 430 1.24 21.92 21.15
N ALA A 431 1.18 23.09 21.81
CA ALA A 431 2.12 23.49 22.86
C ALA A 431 2.04 22.58 24.09
N VAL A 432 0.84 22.20 24.53
CA VAL A 432 0.63 21.27 25.65
C VAL A 432 1.15 19.86 25.33
N ILE A 433 0.91 19.35 24.12
CA ILE A 433 1.41 18.03 23.67
C ILE A 433 2.93 17.93 23.79
N ARG A 434 3.63 19.03 23.46
CA ARG A 434 5.09 19.13 23.46
C ARG A 434 5.69 19.64 24.77
N ASN A 435 4.84 19.97 25.75
CA ASN A 435 5.22 20.42 27.08
C ASN A 435 5.96 21.77 27.10
N HIS A 436 5.54 22.70 26.25
CA HIS A 436 6.17 24.03 26.13
C HIS A 436 5.45 25.06 27.00
N GLU A 437 5.75 25.06 28.30
CA GLU A 437 5.07 25.88 29.33
C GLU A 437 4.98 27.37 28.96
N ASN A 438 6.09 27.99 28.56
CA ASN A 438 6.14 29.40 28.18
C ASN A 438 5.28 29.74 26.94
N VAL A 439 5.11 28.79 26.01
CA VAL A 439 4.23 28.96 24.85
C VAL A 439 2.77 28.82 25.27
N VAL A 440 2.45 27.89 26.17
CA VAL A 440 1.10 27.73 26.74
C VAL A 440 0.66 28.99 27.48
N GLU A 441 1.52 29.51 28.35
CA GLU A 441 1.28 30.76 29.08
C GLU A 441 1.02 31.92 28.11
N TYR A 442 1.93 32.13 27.15
CA TYR A 442 1.78 33.20 26.16
C TYR A 442 0.50 33.10 25.32
N LEU A 443 0.13 31.90 24.86
CA LEU A 443 -1.07 31.70 24.06
C LEU A 443 -2.35 32.02 24.87
N LEU A 444 -2.42 31.59 26.13
CA LEU A 444 -3.55 31.89 27.02
C LEU A 444 -3.66 33.37 27.36
N ASP A 445 -2.52 34.02 27.67
CA ASP A 445 -2.45 35.46 27.90
C ASP A 445 -2.87 36.28 26.66
N ASN A 446 -2.78 35.70 25.46
CA ASN A 446 -3.20 36.31 24.19
C ASN A 446 -4.53 35.76 23.66
N GLY A 447 -5.39 35.22 24.55
CA GLY A 447 -6.79 34.91 24.22
C GLY A 447 -7.02 33.55 23.55
N ALA A 448 -6.12 32.58 23.72
CA ALA A 448 -6.38 31.20 23.35
C ALA A 448 -7.58 30.64 24.13
N ASN A 449 -8.52 30.03 23.42
CA ASN A 449 -9.66 29.35 24.00
C ASN A 449 -9.18 28.08 24.72
N VAL A 450 -9.10 28.18 26.05
CA VAL A 450 -8.70 27.09 26.95
C VAL A 450 -9.53 25.80 26.78
N ASN A 451 -10.77 25.94 26.31
CA ASN A 451 -11.74 24.87 26.15
C ASN A 451 -11.87 24.36 24.72
N ALA A 452 -11.03 24.82 23.78
CA ALA A 452 -11.00 24.27 22.44
C ALA A 452 -10.58 22.79 22.47
N SER A 453 -11.25 21.96 21.67
CA SER A 453 -11.04 20.52 21.60
C SER A 453 -10.57 20.11 20.21
N SER A 454 -9.65 19.14 20.12
CA SER A 454 -9.25 18.52 18.87
C SER A 454 -9.68 17.06 18.85
N GLY A 455 -10.55 16.67 17.91
CA GLY A 455 -11.34 15.43 17.93
C GLY A 455 -10.69 14.21 18.62
N GLY A 456 -9.49 13.81 18.18
CA GLY A 456 -8.78 12.65 18.73
C GLY A 456 -8.00 12.89 20.03
N HIS A 457 -7.45 14.09 20.26
CA HIS A 457 -6.62 14.38 21.45
C HIS A 457 -7.42 14.99 22.60
N GLY A 458 -8.61 15.53 22.35
CA GLY A 458 -9.46 16.15 23.34
C GLY A 458 -9.08 17.60 23.65
N THR A 459 -9.36 18.09 24.86
CA THR A 459 -9.04 19.46 25.31
C THR A 459 -7.59 19.59 25.79
N ALA A 460 -7.08 20.82 25.87
CA ALA A 460 -5.77 21.10 26.44
C ALA A 460 -5.59 20.53 27.86
N LEU A 461 -6.65 20.55 28.69
CA LEU A 461 -6.64 19.99 30.03
C LEU A 461 -6.46 18.47 30.02
N GLN A 462 -7.23 17.77 29.20
CA GLN A 462 -7.11 16.31 29.06
C GLN A 462 -5.69 15.91 28.61
N VAL A 463 -5.12 16.63 27.64
CA VAL A 463 -3.74 16.40 27.18
C VAL A 463 -2.72 16.70 28.29
N ALA A 464 -2.88 17.80 29.03
CA ALA A 464 -1.95 18.16 30.11
C ALA A 464 -1.92 17.10 31.23
N VAL A 465 -3.10 16.60 31.61
CA VAL A 465 -3.23 15.49 32.58
C VAL A 465 -2.61 14.21 32.03
N TYR A 466 -2.79 13.91 30.73
CA TYR A 466 -2.17 12.75 30.07
C TYR A 466 -0.63 12.84 30.12
N LYS A 467 -0.08 14.04 29.90
CA LYS A 467 1.36 14.29 29.94
C LYS A 467 1.94 14.32 31.35
N GLY A 468 1.11 14.50 32.37
CA GLY A 468 1.54 14.56 33.76
C GLY A 468 2.23 15.87 34.13
N ASN A 469 1.98 16.96 33.39
CA ASN A 469 2.53 18.27 33.73
C ASN A 469 1.58 19.01 34.69
N TYR A 470 1.91 18.98 35.98
CA TYR A 470 1.13 19.64 37.03
C TYR A 470 1.03 21.16 36.88
N SER A 471 2.10 21.82 36.43
CA SER A 471 2.13 23.28 36.22
C SER A 471 1.15 23.70 35.13
N ILE A 472 1.16 23.03 33.98
CA ILE A 472 0.23 23.29 32.88
C ILE A 472 -1.21 22.97 33.30
N VAL A 473 -1.46 21.85 33.99
CA VAL A 473 -2.81 21.50 34.48
C VAL A 473 -3.36 22.60 35.38
N LYS A 474 -2.56 23.06 36.36
CA LYS A 474 -2.97 24.15 37.25
C LYS A 474 -3.24 25.43 36.47
N TYR A 475 -2.35 25.79 35.56
CA TYR A 475 -2.48 27.02 34.78
C TYR A 475 -3.72 27.00 33.88
N LEU A 476 -4.04 25.86 33.26
CA LEU A 476 -5.28 25.69 32.47
C LEU A 476 -6.54 25.81 33.34
N ILE A 477 -6.55 25.23 34.54
CA ILE A 477 -7.66 25.34 35.50
C ILE A 477 -7.84 26.80 35.94
N ASP A 478 -6.75 27.49 36.27
CA ASP A 478 -6.75 28.90 36.66
C ASP A 478 -7.29 29.81 35.54
N HIS A 479 -7.21 29.37 34.27
CA HIS A 479 -7.75 30.06 33.09
C HIS A 479 -9.16 29.56 32.66
N GLY A 480 -9.84 28.75 33.48
CA GLY A 480 -11.23 28.35 33.25
C GLY A 480 -11.44 27.11 32.39
N ALA A 481 -10.49 26.17 32.39
CA ALA A 481 -10.64 24.88 31.71
C ALA A 481 -11.83 24.06 32.27
N TYR A 482 -12.70 23.57 31.40
CA TYR A 482 -13.80 22.67 31.73
C TYR A 482 -13.27 21.27 32.08
N ILE A 483 -13.40 20.91 33.35
CA ILE A 483 -12.90 19.64 33.89
C ILE A 483 -13.66 18.45 33.34
N ASN A 484 -14.98 18.62 33.20
CA ASN A 484 -15.92 17.62 32.73
C ASN A 484 -16.13 17.66 31.21
N ALA A 485 -15.23 18.31 30.45
CA ALA A 485 -15.32 18.29 29.00
C ALA A 485 -15.30 16.83 28.50
N ASP A 486 -16.33 16.45 27.76
CA ASP A 486 -16.43 15.16 27.08
C ASP A 486 -15.78 15.25 25.69
N GLY A 487 -14.94 14.27 25.35
CA GLY A 487 -14.20 14.23 24.09
C GLY A 487 -12.82 13.55 24.21
N GLY A 488 -12.18 13.28 23.08
CA GLY A 488 -10.88 12.59 23.01
C GLY A 488 -10.94 11.07 23.24
N GLN A 489 -9.86 10.37 22.91
CA GLN A 489 -9.79 8.89 22.98
C GLN A 489 -9.92 8.31 24.40
N TYR A 490 -9.65 9.09 25.45
CA TYR A 490 -9.60 8.64 26.84
C TYR A 490 -10.68 9.26 27.75
N GLY A 491 -11.62 10.04 27.21
CA GLY A 491 -12.66 10.73 27.99
C GLY A 491 -12.18 11.98 28.72
N ASN A 492 -12.93 12.42 29.75
CA ASN A 492 -12.63 13.64 30.52
C ASN A 492 -11.29 13.59 31.29
N ALA A 493 -10.88 14.73 31.86
CA ALA A 493 -9.59 14.86 32.54
C ALA A 493 -9.40 13.87 33.71
N LEU A 494 -10.48 13.52 34.40
CA LEU A 494 -10.44 12.53 35.48
C LEU A 494 -10.21 11.11 34.96
N HIS A 495 -10.85 10.74 33.85
CA HIS A 495 -10.60 9.47 33.18
C HIS A 495 -9.13 9.37 32.71
N VAL A 496 -8.57 10.44 32.17
CA VAL A 496 -7.15 10.48 31.78
C VAL A 496 -6.22 10.32 32.99
N ALA A 497 -6.53 10.99 34.11
CA ALA A 497 -5.75 10.86 35.34
C ALA A 497 -5.77 9.43 35.89
N ALA A 498 -6.95 8.78 35.85
CA ALA A 498 -7.12 7.37 36.18
C ALA A 498 -6.35 6.46 35.21
N TYR A 499 -6.47 6.68 33.91
CA TYR A 499 -5.74 5.91 32.90
C TYR A 499 -4.22 5.96 33.09
N ARG A 500 -3.67 7.12 33.48
CA ARG A 500 -2.22 7.30 33.69
C ARG A 500 -1.75 7.03 35.12
N GLY A 501 -2.63 6.71 36.06
CA GLY A 501 -2.29 6.49 37.47
C GLY A 501 -1.82 7.76 38.20
N HIS A 502 -2.18 8.95 37.72
CA HIS A 502 -1.71 10.22 38.26
C HIS A 502 -2.52 10.68 39.49
N LYS A 503 -2.29 10.02 40.63
CA LYS A 503 -3.04 10.22 41.91
C LYS A 503 -3.08 11.67 42.41
N LEU A 504 -2.07 12.48 42.08
CA LEU A 504 -1.96 13.88 42.51
C LEU A 504 -3.03 14.79 41.89
N TYR A 505 -3.67 14.39 40.78
CA TYR A 505 -4.72 15.19 40.16
C TYR A 505 -6.11 14.94 40.75
N PHE A 506 -6.31 13.84 41.49
CA PHE A 506 -7.62 13.49 42.01
C PHE A 506 -8.17 14.57 42.97
N PRO A 507 -7.39 15.12 43.93
CA PRO A 507 -7.90 16.18 44.81
C PRO A 507 -8.33 17.45 44.06
N ILE A 508 -7.51 17.93 43.11
CA ILE A 508 -7.77 19.18 42.38
C ILE A 508 -8.90 19.04 41.35
N LEU A 509 -9.04 17.87 40.71
CA LEU A 509 -10.15 17.57 39.81
C LEU A 509 -11.45 17.28 40.61
N HIS A 510 -11.34 16.66 41.79
CA HIS A 510 -12.48 16.34 42.67
C HIS A 510 -13.10 17.59 43.31
N GLU A 511 -12.30 18.45 43.94
CA GLU A 511 -12.78 19.63 44.68
C GLU A 511 -13.64 20.58 43.82
N ILE A 512 -13.35 20.65 42.53
CA ILE A 512 -14.07 21.50 41.57
C ILE A 512 -15.27 20.74 40.93
N SER A 513 -15.15 19.42 40.70
CA SER A 513 -16.25 18.61 40.13
C SER A 513 -17.49 18.48 41.03
N VAL A 514 -17.34 18.61 42.36
CA VAL A 514 -18.46 18.55 43.33
C VAL A 514 -19.41 19.75 43.18
N PHE A 515 -18.96 20.84 42.55
CA PHE A 515 -19.76 22.05 42.34
C PHE A 515 -20.68 21.96 41.10
N GLU A 516 -20.35 21.13 40.12
CA GLU A 516 -21.09 20.92 38.88
C GLU A 516 -21.94 19.64 38.97
N ARG A 517 -23.20 19.74 39.42
CA ARG A 517 -24.08 18.56 39.55
C ARG A 517 -24.42 17.92 38.19
N ARG A 518 -24.13 16.61 38.09
CA ARG A 518 -24.57 15.58 37.12
C ARG A 518 -23.75 15.39 35.84
N ALA A 519 -23.65 14.11 35.45
CA ALA A 519 -23.24 13.51 34.16
C ALA A 519 -21.80 12.92 33.99
N GLY A 520 -20.88 13.06 34.96
CA GLY A 520 -19.48 12.64 34.73
C GLY A 520 -19.10 11.17 34.96
N TRP A 521 -19.99 10.34 35.52
CA TRP A 521 -19.64 9.03 36.13
C TRP A 521 -20.26 7.83 35.39
N GLU A 522 -20.95 8.08 34.28
CA GLU A 522 -21.79 7.11 33.57
C GLU A 522 -21.02 6.23 32.57
N ASN A 523 -19.68 6.26 32.56
CA ASN A 523 -18.86 5.54 31.57
C ASN A 523 -17.68 4.75 32.18
N ALA A 524 -17.90 4.13 33.35
CA ALA A 524 -17.00 3.12 33.93
C ALA A 524 -16.47 2.03 32.94
N PRO A 525 -17.16 1.67 31.85
CA PRO A 525 -16.68 0.62 30.94
C PRO A 525 -15.52 1.02 30.01
N ARG A 526 -15.26 2.32 29.78
CA ARG A 526 -14.04 2.76 29.05
C ARG A 526 -12.77 2.61 29.91
N VAL A 527 -12.91 2.19 31.17
CA VAL A 527 -11.83 1.93 32.12
C VAL A 527 -11.14 0.59 31.84
N ALA A 528 -11.60 -0.25 30.89
CA ALA A 528 -11.03 -1.57 30.60
C ALA A 528 -9.48 -1.58 30.45
N ASP A 529 -8.89 -0.61 29.77
CA ASP A 529 -7.43 -0.47 29.63
C ASP A 529 -6.73 0.07 30.90
N SER A 530 -7.50 0.66 31.83
CA SER A 530 -7.03 1.26 33.09
C SER A 530 -7.33 0.42 34.33
N LEU A 531 -7.96 -0.75 34.19
CA LEU A 531 -8.12 -1.76 35.25
C LEU A 531 -6.81 -2.48 35.60
N ASN A 532 -5.64 -1.92 35.31
CA ASN A 532 -4.36 -2.50 35.72
C ASN A 532 -3.96 -2.13 37.17
N ASP A 533 -4.65 -1.17 37.81
CA ASP A 533 -4.37 -0.73 39.19
C ASP A 533 -5.63 -0.80 40.08
N MET A 534 -5.61 -1.72 41.04
CA MET A 534 -6.63 -1.89 42.09
C MET A 534 -6.95 -0.60 42.85
N ASN A 535 -5.96 0.28 43.05
CA ASN A 535 -6.19 1.53 43.79
C ASN A 535 -7.10 2.49 43.02
N ILE A 536 -7.09 2.42 41.69
CA ILE A 536 -7.91 3.26 40.83
C ILE A 536 -9.35 2.77 40.88
N VAL A 537 -9.56 1.45 40.82
CA VAL A 537 -10.89 0.83 41.02
C VAL A 537 -11.46 1.21 42.37
N LYS A 538 -10.67 1.10 43.45
CA LYS A 538 -11.08 1.52 44.80
C LYS A 538 -11.47 2.99 44.84
N CYS A 539 -10.61 3.87 44.33
CA CYS A 539 -10.86 5.30 44.29
C CYS A 539 -12.14 5.65 43.51
N LEU A 540 -12.37 5.02 42.34
CA LEU A 540 -13.57 5.27 41.54
C LEU A 540 -14.85 4.83 42.27
N LEU A 541 -14.87 3.64 42.90
CA LEU A 541 -16.04 3.17 43.65
C LEU A 541 -16.29 3.99 44.93
N GLU A 542 -15.23 4.33 45.67
CA GLU A 542 -15.32 5.17 46.89
C GLU A 542 -15.90 6.56 46.62
N ASN A 543 -15.74 7.06 45.39
CA ASN A 543 -16.26 8.36 44.97
C ASN A 543 -17.57 8.30 44.18
N GLY A 544 -18.23 7.13 44.10
CA GLY A 544 -19.62 7.01 43.63
C GLY A 544 -19.82 6.48 42.20
N ALA A 545 -18.82 5.84 41.60
CA ALA A 545 -18.99 5.20 40.29
C ALA A 545 -20.03 4.07 40.32
N HIS A 546 -20.92 4.04 39.33
CA HIS A 546 -21.93 2.99 39.20
C HIS A 546 -21.30 1.70 38.67
N ILE A 547 -21.38 0.62 39.45
CA ILE A 547 -20.64 -0.63 39.21
C ILE A 547 -21.14 -1.46 38.01
N ASN A 548 -22.43 -1.32 37.64
CA ASN A 548 -23.10 -2.14 36.61
C ASN A 548 -23.41 -1.38 35.31
N VAL A 549 -22.71 -0.26 35.06
CA VAL A 549 -22.88 0.52 33.82
C VAL A 549 -22.42 -0.30 32.61
N GLN A 550 -23.17 -0.22 31.50
CA GLN A 550 -22.84 -0.88 30.23
C GLN A 550 -22.42 0.16 29.17
N ALA A 551 -21.23 0.00 28.58
CA ALA A 551 -20.71 0.83 27.51
C ALA A 551 -19.52 0.17 26.79
N GLY A 552 -19.27 0.59 25.54
CA GLY A 552 -18.11 0.12 24.75
C GLY A 552 -18.14 -1.36 24.36
N GLU A 553 -17.00 -1.86 23.88
CA GLU A 553 -16.87 -3.23 23.37
C GLU A 553 -16.98 -4.30 24.46
N TYR A 554 -16.59 -4.00 25.71
CA TYR A 554 -16.56 -4.99 26.80
C TYR A 554 -17.84 -5.05 27.64
N GLY A 555 -18.75 -4.08 27.54
CA GLY A 555 -19.96 -4.03 28.37
C GLY A 555 -19.73 -3.36 29.73
N THR A 556 -19.45 -4.12 30.78
CA THR A 556 -19.31 -3.68 32.19
C THR A 556 -17.86 -3.76 32.66
N ALA A 557 -17.55 -3.11 33.79
CA ALA A 557 -16.23 -3.21 34.43
C ALA A 557 -15.87 -4.66 34.82
N LEU A 558 -16.86 -5.48 35.19
CA LEU A 558 -16.65 -6.89 35.53
C LEU A 558 -16.24 -7.71 34.30
N GLN A 559 -16.93 -7.53 33.17
CA GLN A 559 -16.58 -8.18 31.89
C GLN A 559 -15.18 -7.78 31.43
N ALA A 560 -14.84 -6.49 31.50
CA ALA A 560 -13.51 -5.98 31.17
C ALA A 560 -12.41 -6.55 32.08
N ALA A 561 -12.63 -6.61 33.40
CA ALA A 561 -11.67 -7.20 34.35
C ALA A 561 -11.46 -8.70 34.10
N ALA A 562 -12.54 -9.40 33.74
CA ALA A 562 -12.53 -10.82 33.44
C ALA A 562 -11.79 -11.14 32.12
N TYR A 563 -12.00 -10.33 31.08
CA TYR A 563 -11.23 -10.38 29.83
C TYR A 563 -9.74 -10.11 30.10
N ALA A 564 -9.41 -9.02 30.81
CA ALA A 564 -8.04 -8.60 31.07
C ALA A 564 -7.27 -9.47 32.09
N GLY A 565 -7.86 -10.55 32.60
CA GLY A 565 -7.20 -11.48 33.53
C GLY A 565 -6.94 -10.92 34.94
N LYS A 566 -7.71 -9.92 35.39
CA LYS A 566 -7.46 -9.20 36.67
C LYS A 566 -8.28 -9.79 37.82
N LYS A 567 -7.87 -10.97 38.31
CA LYS A 567 -8.58 -11.74 39.36
C LYS A 567 -8.93 -10.91 40.60
N ASP A 568 -7.97 -10.16 41.15
CA ASP A 568 -8.22 -9.35 42.36
C ASP A 568 -9.30 -8.30 42.13
N ILE A 569 -9.35 -7.70 40.95
CA ILE A 569 -10.36 -6.70 40.58
C ILE A 569 -11.70 -7.37 40.35
N VAL A 570 -11.74 -8.56 39.73
CA VAL A 570 -12.97 -9.35 39.61
C VAL A 570 -13.57 -9.65 40.99
N ILE A 571 -12.74 -10.12 41.93
CA ILE A 571 -13.16 -10.38 43.31
C ILE A 571 -13.72 -9.09 43.93
N TYR A 572 -12.96 -8.00 43.85
CA TYR A 572 -13.35 -6.72 44.45
C TYR A 572 -14.66 -6.18 43.86
N LEU A 573 -14.86 -6.27 42.55
CA LEU A 573 -16.10 -5.83 41.90
C LEU A 573 -17.31 -6.68 42.33
N LEU A 574 -17.16 -8.00 42.42
CA LEU A 574 -18.23 -8.87 42.90
C LEU A 574 -18.59 -8.60 44.38
N ASP A 575 -17.58 -8.38 45.23
CA ASP A 575 -17.77 -8.02 46.64
C ASP A 575 -18.53 -6.68 46.82
N HIS A 576 -18.50 -5.81 45.80
CA HIS A 576 -19.15 -4.50 45.80
C HIS A 576 -20.45 -4.46 44.96
N GLY A 577 -21.00 -5.63 44.63
CA GLY A 577 -22.34 -5.75 44.02
C GLY A 577 -22.36 -5.67 42.49
N ALA A 578 -21.25 -6.00 41.81
CA ALA A 578 -21.27 -6.20 40.37
C ALA A 578 -22.18 -7.40 40.01
N ASP A 579 -23.04 -7.22 39.00
CA ASP A 579 -23.91 -8.29 38.51
C ASP A 579 -23.09 -9.29 37.68
N ILE A 580 -22.87 -10.47 38.26
CA ILE A 580 -22.08 -11.57 37.67
C ILE A 580 -22.66 -12.06 36.33
N ASN A 581 -23.95 -11.86 36.09
CA ASN A 581 -24.66 -12.33 34.91
C ASN A 581 -25.06 -11.20 33.95
N ALA A 582 -24.55 -9.98 34.15
CA ALA A 582 -24.77 -8.87 33.23
C ALA A 582 -24.38 -9.27 31.80
N GLN A 583 -25.29 -9.02 30.85
CA GLN A 583 -25.10 -9.29 29.41
C GLN A 583 -24.89 -7.97 28.66
N GLY A 584 -23.93 -7.94 27.74
CA GLY A 584 -23.67 -6.76 26.91
C GLY A 584 -22.26 -6.79 26.32
N GLY A 585 -21.99 -5.88 25.38
CA GLY A 585 -20.72 -5.83 24.65
C GLY A 585 -20.54 -7.02 23.69
N LYS A 586 -19.35 -7.08 23.07
CA LYS A 586 -18.92 -8.11 22.12
C LYS A 586 -18.79 -9.49 22.75
N TYR A 587 -18.32 -9.54 24.00
CA TYR A 587 -17.89 -10.77 24.66
C TYR A 587 -18.97 -11.46 25.52
N GLY A 588 -20.20 -10.94 25.58
CA GLY A 588 -21.23 -11.46 26.49
C GLY A 588 -20.86 -11.20 27.95
N ASN A 589 -21.25 -12.05 28.90
CA ASN A 589 -20.99 -11.89 30.34
C ASN A 589 -19.51 -12.08 30.73
N ALA A 590 -19.22 -11.86 32.02
CA ALA A 590 -17.86 -11.98 32.57
C ALA A 590 -17.28 -13.39 32.42
N LEU A 591 -18.12 -14.44 32.48
CA LEU A 591 -17.67 -15.82 32.30
C LEU A 591 -17.23 -16.07 30.85
N GLN A 592 -18.01 -15.63 29.86
CA GLN A 592 -17.68 -15.73 28.44
C GLN A 592 -16.42 -14.90 28.11
N ALA A 593 -16.29 -13.69 28.67
CA ALA A 593 -15.11 -12.85 28.53
C ALA A 593 -13.84 -13.51 29.12
N ALA A 594 -13.92 -14.05 30.34
CA ALA A 594 -12.80 -14.80 30.94
C ALA A 594 -12.44 -16.05 30.14
N THR A 595 -13.44 -16.73 29.58
CA THR A 595 -13.23 -17.95 28.80
C THR A 595 -12.61 -17.68 27.43
N THR A 596 -12.94 -16.54 26.81
CA THR A 596 -12.35 -16.08 25.54
C THR A 596 -10.84 -15.92 25.67
N GLU A 597 -10.36 -15.30 26.75
CA GLU A 597 -8.94 -15.07 27.04
C GLU A 597 -8.29 -16.21 27.87
N ASN A 598 -9.00 -17.33 28.05
CA ASN A 598 -8.52 -18.52 28.75
C ASN A 598 -8.01 -18.25 30.20
N ASN A 599 -8.67 -17.35 30.93
CA ASN A 599 -8.31 -16.99 32.31
C ASN A 599 -8.86 -18.01 33.33
N GLU A 600 -8.25 -19.20 33.40
CA GLU A 600 -8.72 -20.36 34.20
C GLU A 600 -9.18 -20.03 35.62
N ASP A 601 -8.35 -19.30 36.35
CA ASP A 601 -8.59 -18.90 37.74
C ASP A 601 -9.85 -18.04 37.91
N ILE A 602 -10.13 -17.18 36.94
CA ILE A 602 -11.31 -16.31 36.94
C ILE A 602 -12.53 -17.10 36.50
N ILE A 603 -12.39 -18.00 35.52
CA ILE A 603 -13.47 -18.89 35.07
C ILE A 603 -13.99 -19.73 36.23
N ILE A 604 -13.09 -20.41 36.96
CA ILE A 604 -13.42 -21.21 38.13
C ILE A 604 -14.10 -20.34 39.19
N TYR A 605 -13.51 -19.18 39.50
CA TYR A 605 -14.06 -18.26 40.50
C TYR A 605 -15.48 -17.79 40.14
N LEU A 606 -15.72 -17.38 38.90
CA LEU A 606 -17.03 -16.91 38.46
C LEU A 606 -18.09 -18.02 38.52
N ILE A 607 -17.74 -19.25 38.11
CA ILE A 607 -18.66 -20.41 38.18
C ILE A 607 -19.01 -20.72 39.64
N ASP A 608 -18.03 -20.73 40.54
CA ASP A 608 -18.23 -20.99 41.97
C ASP A 608 -19.11 -19.94 42.66
N HIS A 609 -19.22 -18.74 42.07
CA HIS A 609 -20.01 -17.62 42.59
C HIS A 609 -21.32 -17.40 41.80
N GLY A 610 -21.76 -18.39 41.01
CA GLY A 610 -23.10 -18.39 40.41
C GLY A 610 -23.20 -17.75 39.03
N ALA A 611 -22.10 -17.68 38.27
CA ALA A 611 -22.15 -17.32 36.86
C ALA A 611 -22.94 -18.36 36.05
N ASN A 612 -23.83 -17.90 35.18
CA ASN A 612 -24.61 -18.76 34.30
C ASN A 612 -23.73 -19.35 33.19
N VAL A 613 -23.38 -20.64 33.33
CA VAL A 613 -22.56 -21.40 32.37
C VAL A 613 -23.21 -21.56 30.98
N ASN A 614 -24.53 -21.42 30.90
CA ASN A 614 -25.31 -21.56 29.67
C ASN A 614 -25.74 -20.20 29.07
N ALA A 615 -25.15 -19.10 29.54
CA ALA A 615 -25.35 -17.81 28.91
C ALA A 615 -24.89 -17.85 27.43
N GLN A 616 -25.60 -17.12 26.57
CA GLN A 616 -25.33 -17.03 25.14
C GLN A 616 -25.01 -15.58 24.76
N SER A 617 -23.97 -15.38 23.94
CA SER A 617 -23.64 -14.11 23.30
C SER A 617 -23.63 -14.26 21.78
N ASN A 618 -23.79 -13.15 21.06
CA ASN A 618 -23.97 -13.17 19.61
C ASN A 618 -22.73 -13.71 18.86
N GLU A 619 -21.51 -13.30 19.25
CA GLU A 619 -20.29 -13.67 18.53
C GLU A 619 -19.62 -14.92 19.12
N GLN A 620 -19.43 -14.99 20.44
CA GLN A 620 -18.65 -16.06 21.11
C GLN A 620 -19.49 -17.27 21.53
N GLY A 621 -20.83 -17.17 21.49
CA GLY A 621 -21.70 -18.26 21.88
C GLY A 621 -21.66 -18.55 23.39
N THR A 622 -21.48 -19.79 23.84
CA THR A 622 -21.43 -20.18 25.27
C THR A 622 -19.98 -20.27 25.79
N ALA A 623 -19.82 -20.24 27.11
CA ALA A 623 -18.51 -20.47 27.74
C ALA A 623 -17.90 -21.83 27.34
N LEU A 624 -18.73 -22.87 27.17
CA LEU A 624 -18.25 -24.18 26.73
C LEU A 624 -17.67 -24.15 25.29
N GLN A 625 -18.29 -23.40 24.39
CA GLN A 625 -17.81 -23.24 23.01
C GLN A 625 -16.48 -22.48 22.96
N ALA A 626 -16.36 -21.38 23.72
CA ALA A 626 -15.11 -20.63 23.84
C ALA A 626 -13.98 -21.47 24.49
N ALA A 627 -14.29 -22.27 25.52
CA ALA A 627 -13.31 -23.16 26.15
C ALA A 627 -12.83 -24.26 25.20
N ALA A 628 -13.74 -24.81 24.38
CA ALA A 628 -13.42 -25.80 23.35
C ALA A 628 -12.53 -25.23 22.23
N LEU A 629 -12.73 -23.96 21.85
CA LEU A 629 -11.85 -23.27 20.90
C LEU A 629 -10.43 -23.07 21.45
N ASN A 630 -10.30 -22.81 22.74
CA ASN A 630 -9.01 -22.56 23.39
C ASN A 630 -8.25 -23.84 23.80
N GLY A 631 -8.79 -25.03 23.51
CA GLY A 631 -8.12 -26.30 23.82
C GLY A 631 -7.98 -26.61 25.32
N ASN A 632 -8.76 -25.98 26.20
CA ASN A 632 -8.59 -26.13 27.65
C ASN A 632 -9.44 -27.26 28.25
N GLU A 633 -8.90 -28.48 28.25
CA GLU A 633 -9.59 -29.67 28.75
C GLU A 633 -10.07 -29.55 30.22
N ASN A 634 -9.24 -28.97 31.10
CA ASN A 634 -9.59 -28.83 32.52
C ASN A 634 -10.80 -27.94 32.73
N ILE A 635 -10.84 -26.80 32.03
CA ILE A 635 -11.96 -25.86 32.08
C ILE A 635 -13.21 -26.45 31.43
N ILE A 636 -13.08 -27.18 30.31
CA ILE A 636 -14.21 -27.88 29.68
C ILE A 636 -14.83 -28.88 30.66
N ARG A 637 -14.00 -29.72 31.31
CA ARG A 637 -14.45 -30.66 32.34
C ARG A 637 -15.15 -29.92 33.48
N TYR A 638 -14.62 -28.78 33.90
CA TYR A 638 -15.19 -27.96 34.98
C TYR A 638 -16.55 -27.35 34.62
N ILE A 639 -16.66 -26.76 33.42
CA ILE A 639 -17.88 -26.13 32.91
C ILE A 639 -18.99 -27.17 32.74
N ILE A 640 -18.69 -28.35 32.17
CA ILE A 640 -19.67 -29.45 32.02
C ILE A 640 -20.12 -29.98 33.38
N LYS A 641 -19.18 -30.19 34.33
CA LYS A 641 -19.53 -30.62 35.69
C LYS A 641 -20.49 -29.66 36.39
N ASN A 642 -20.45 -28.37 36.05
CA ASN A 642 -21.32 -27.34 36.59
C ASN A 642 -22.60 -27.10 35.75
N GLY A 643 -22.98 -28.05 34.89
CA GLY A 643 -24.29 -28.07 34.24
C GLY A 643 -24.35 -27.35 32.89
N ALA A 644 -23.22 -27.21 32.20
CA ALA A 644 -23.22 -26.71 30.83
C ALA A 644 -23.91 -27.69 29.86
N ASP A 645 -24.76 -27.16 28.99
CA ASP A 645 -25.38 -27.92 27.90
C ASP A 645 -24.36 -28.16 26.79
N VAL A 646 -23.92 -29.41 26.67
CA VAL A 646 -22.94 -29.88 25.68
C VAL A 646 -23.41 -29.64 24.24
N ASN A 647 -24.72 -29.60 24.01
CA ASN A 647 -25.33 -29.43 22.69
C ASN A 647 -25.84 -27.99 22.45
N ALA A 648 -25.50 -27.04 23.32
CA ALA A 648 -25.86 -25.65 23.14
C ALA A 648 -25.35 -25.12 21.78
N GLN A 649 -26.24 -24.42 21.07
CA GLN A 649 -25.94 -23.82 19.78
C GLN A 649 -25.86 -22.30 19.86
N GLY A 650 -24.88 -21.69 19.18
CA GLY A 650 -24.68 -20.24 19.16
C GLY A 650 -23.26 -19.84 18.74
N GLY A 651 -23.03 -18.54 18.51
CA GLY A 651 -21.74 -17.99 18.10
C GLY A 651 -21.27 -18.42 16.70
N GLU A 652 -20.06 -18.01 16.33
CA GLU A 652 -19.46 -18.30 15.02
C GLU A 652 -19.23 -19.80 14.77
N TYR A 653 -18.91 -20.57 15.81
CA TYR A 653 -18.58 -22.00 15.72
C TYR A 653 -19.79 -22.93 15.88
N GLY A 654 -21.00 -22.41 16.11
CA GLY A 654 -22.19 -23.24 16.18
C GLY A 654 -22.30 -24.09 17.45
N SER A 655 -21.39 -25.05 17.70
CA SER A 655 -21.39 -25.97 18.87
C SER A 655 -20.00 -26.17 19.46
N ALA A 656 -19.91 -26.69 20.70
CA ALA A 656 -18.62 -26.96 21.34
C ALA A 656 -17.82 -28.04 20.60
N LEU A 657 -18.51 -29.03 20.02
CA LEU A 657 -17.89 -30.07 19.20
C LEU A 657 -17.25 -29.49 17.92
N GLN A 658 -17.92 -28.54 17.28
CA GLN A 658 -17.39 -27.81 16.12
C GLN A 658 -16.18 -26.96 16.49
N ALA A 659 -16.22 -26.26 17.63
CA ALA A 659 -15.09 -25.48 18.13
C ALA A 659 -13.86 -26.37 18.44
N ALA A 660 -14.06 -27.53 19.09
CA ALA A 660 -12.99 -28.50 19.35
C ALA A 660 -12.40 -29.10 18.06
N ALA A 661 -13.25 -29.39 17.07
CA ALA A 661 -12.82 -29.88 15.76
C ALA A 661 -12.00 -28.83 14.99
N TYR A 662 -12.37 -27.56 15.13
CA TYR A 662 -11.62 -26.43 14.58
C TYR A 662 -10.26 -26.27 15.28
N ASP A 663 -10.23 -26.25 16.61
CA ASP A 663 -8.99 -26.13 17.38
C ASP A 663 -7.97 -27.21 17.00
N GLY A 664 -8.42 -28.47 16.91
CA GLY A 664 -7.58 -29.63 16.58
C GLY A 664 -7.34 -30.58 17.75
N SER A 665 -8.04 -30.38 18.88
CA SER A 665 -7.88 -31.19 20.08
C SER A 665 -8.73 -32.47 20.06
N ARG A 666 -8.11 -33.60 19.70
CA ARG A 666 -8.76 -34.92 19.71
C ARG A 666 -9.30 -35.30 21.09
N ASP A 667 -8.52 -35.13 22.15
CA ASP A 667 -8.90 -35.53 23.51
C ASP A 667 -10.16 -34.79 24.00
N ILE A 668 -10.27 -33.50 23.69
CA ILE A 668 -11.46 -32.70 23.98
C ILE A 668 -12.65 -33.19 23.18
N LEU A 669 -12.44 -33.48 21.90
CA LEU A 669 -13.50 -33.94 21.02
C LEU A 669 -14.03 -35.33 21.45
N GLU A 670 -13.14 -36.25 21.83
CA GLU A 670 -13.50 -37.54 22.46
C GLU A 670 -14.31 -37.32 23.73
N TYR A 671 -13.82 -36.46 24.63
CA TYR A 671 -14.51 -36.16 25.87
C TYR A 671 -15.91 -35.55 25.66
N LEU A 672 -16.06 -34.61 24.73
CA LEU A 672 -17.37 -34.01 24.42
C LEU A 672 -18.36 -35.05 23.90
N ILE A 673 -17.92 -35.97 23.03
CA ILE A 673 -18.76 -37.07 22.53
C ILE A 673 -19.16 -38.02 23.67
N ASP A 674 -18.24 -38.36 24.57
CA ASP A 674 -18.53 -39.15 25.77
C ASP A 674 -19.54 -38.48 26.70
N GLN A 675 -19.58 -37.14 26.72
CA GLN A 675 -20.57 -36.36 27.46
C GLN A 675 -21.89 -36.15 26.69
N GLY A 676 -22.06 -36.79 25.52
CA GLY A 676 -23.30 -36.76 24.74
C GLY A 676 -23.39 -35.64 23.70
N ALA A 677 -22.26 -35.11 23.23
CA ALA A 677 -22.24 -34.19 22.09
C ALA A 677 -22.78 -34.87 20.83
N ASN A 678 -23.71 -34.20 20.13
CA ASN A 678 -24.29 -34.70 18.90
C ASN A 678 -23.38 -34.38 17.70
N VAL A 679 -22.79 -35.43 17.13
CA VAL A 679 -21.89 -35.37 15.95
C VAL A 679 -22.59 -34.83 14.69
N MET A 680 -23.92 -34.90 14.64
CA MET A 680 -24.74 -34.50 13.49
C MET A 680 -25.20 -33.04 13.54
N VAL A 681 -24.73 -32.25 14.51
CA VAL A 681 -25.14 -30.85 14.68
C VAL A 681 -24.66 -30.01 13.50
N GLN A 682 -25.63 -29.32 12.87
CA GLN A 682 -25.40 -28.31 11.85
C GLN A 682 -25.60 -26.91 12.44
N GLY A 683 -24.82 -25.94 11.98
CA GLY A 683 -24.86 -24.54 12.42
C GLY A 683 -23.48 -23.88 12.38
N GLY A 684 -23.41 -22.59 12.69
CA GLY A 684 -22.16 -21.84 12.65
C GLY A 684 -21.63 -21.59 11.23
N GLN A 685 -20.53 -20.86 11.13
CA GLN A 685 -19.87 -20.50 9.87
C GLN A 685 -19.33 -21.72 9.11
N TYR A 686 -18.88 -22.74 9.85
CA TYR A 686 -18.24 -23.94 9.30
C TYR A 686 -19.22 -25.10 9.03
N GLY A 687 -20.52 -24.92 9.25
CA GLY A 687 -21.54 -25.92 8.94
C GLY A 687 -21.62 -27.06 9.97
N ASN A 688 -20.58 -27.89 10.11
CA ASN A 688 -20.54 -29.00 11.08
C ASN A 688 -19.10 -29.31 11.54
N ALA A 689 -18.95 -30.25 12.50
CA ALA A 689 -17.64 -30.56 13.10
C ALA A 689 -16.67 -31.20 12.09
N LEU A 690 -17.18 -32.03 11.17
CA LEU A 690 -16.40 -32.67 10.13
C LEU A 690 -15.84 -31.63 9.15
N GLN A 691 -16.65 -30.66 8.75
CA GLN A 691 -16.26 -29.53 7.91
C GLN A 691 -15.22 -28.64 8.60
N ALA A 692 -15.39 -28.34 9.89
CA ALA A 692 -14.42 -27.57 10.67
C ALA A 692 -13.06 -28.27 10.77
N ALA A 693 -13.04 -29.58 11.04
CA ALA A 693 -11.81 -30.39 11.07
C ALA A 693 -11.12 -30.45 9.69
N ALA A 694 -11.90 -30.63 8.62
CA ALA A 694 -11.41 -30.65 7.26
C ALA A 694 -10.82 -29.30 6.83
N TYR A 695 -11.46 -28.19 7.19
CA TYR A 695 -10.96 -26.82 6.94
C TYR A 695 -9.63 -26.54 7.66
N ARG A 696 -9.41 -27.15 8.83
CA ARG A 696 -8.20 -26.95 9.65
C ARG A 696 -7.09 -27.97 9.38
N GLY A 697 -7.33 -28.95 8.51
CA GLY A 697 -6.33 -29.95 8.15
C GLY A 697 -6.13 -31.04 9.21
N ASN A 698 -7.09 -31.22 10.12
CA ASN A 698 -6.98 -32.18 11.22
C ASN A 698 -7.45 -33.58 10.79
N GLY A 699 -6.64 -34.30 10.01
CA GLY A 699 -6.98 -35.62 9.47
C GLY A 699 -7.38 -36.64 10.55
N ILE A 700 -6.69 -36.64 11.69
CA ILE A 700 -6.99 -37.52 12.83
C ILE A 700 -8.42 -37.28 13.38
N ILE A 701 -8.88 -36.03 13.40
CA ILE A 701 -10.24 -35.69 13.84
C ILE A 701 -11.25 -36.03 12.76
N VAL A 702 -10.92 -35.81 11.48
CA VAL A 702 -11.77 -36.22 10.35
C VAL A 702 -12.04 -37.72 10.40
N GLU A 703 -10.99 -38.52 10.55
CA GLU A 703 -11.07 -39.98 10.71
C GLU A 703 -12.00 -40.34 11.86
N TYR A 704 -11.74 -39.77 13.03
CA TYR A 704 -12.51 -40.08 14.24
C TYR A 704 -13.98 -39.67 14.16
N LEU A 705 -14.31 -38.49 13.63
CA LEU A 705 -15.69 -38.05 13.48
C LEU A 705 -16.48 -38.97 12.54
N ILE A 706 -15.85 -39.47 11.47
CA ILE A 706 -16.45 -40.45 10.56
C ILE A 706 -16.67 -41.79 11.27
N GLU A 707 -15.71 -42.26 12.10
CA GLU A 707 -15.89 -43.45 12.94
C GLU A 707 -17.05 -43.30 13.94
N GLN A 708 -17.28 -42.08 14.46
CA GLN A 708 -18.41 -41.76 15.34
C GLN A 708 -19.74 -41.51 14.59
N GLY A 709 -19.77 -41.72 13.28
CA GLY A 709 -20.99 -41.68 12.47
C GLY A 709 -21.33 -40.31 11.88
N ALA A 710 -20.37 -39.39 11.76
CA ALA A 710 -20.57 -38.16 11.00
C ALA A 710 -20.92 -38.45 9.54
N ASP A 711 -21.98 -37.83 9.02
CA ASP A 711 -22.34 -37.95 7.61
C ASP A 711 -21.41 -37.07 6.75
N ILE A 712 -20.66 -37.74 5.89
CA ILE A 712 -19.62 -37.18 5.01
C ILE A 712 -20.21 -36.20 3.99
N ASN A 713 -21.45 -36.42 3.55
CA ASN A 713 -22.06 -35.67 2.44
C ASN A 713 -22.99 -34.55 2.91
N VAL A 714 -22.98 -34.21 4.20
CA VAL A 714 -23.76 -33.09 4.74
C VAL A 714 -23.35 -31.79 4.06
N GLN A 715 -24.35 -31.11 3.49
CA GLN A 715 -24.22 -29.80 2.89
C GLN A 715 -24.66 -28.70 3.86
N GLY A 716 -23.94 -27.58 3.89
CA GLY A 716 -24.23 -26.41 4.72
C GLY A 716 -22.97 -25.60 5.07
N GLY A 717 -23.15 -24.40 5.63
CA GLY A 717 -22.02 -23.53 6.00
C GLY A 717 -21.33 -22.87 4.80
N LYS A 718 -20.30 -22.06 5.09
CA LYS A 718 -19.55 -21.28 4.08
C LYS A 718 -18.88 -22.16 3.02
N TYR A 719 -18.30 -23.28 3.46
CA TYR A 719 -17.54 -24.19 2.62
C TYR A 719 -18.39 -25.27 1.95
N GLY A 720 -19.69 -25.36 2.27
CA GLY A 720 -20.61 -26.31 1.68
C GLY A 720 -20.50 -27.74 2.22
N ASN A 721 -19.37 -28.44 2.04
CA ASN A 721 -19.17 -29.79 2.63
C ASN A 721 -17.71 -30.03 3.05
N ALA A 722 -17.43 -31.18 3.69
CA ALA A 722 -16.10 -31.48 4.23
C ALA A 722 -15.03 -31.62 3.14
N LEU A 723 -15.40 -32.17 1.98
CA LEU A 723 -14.51 -32.31 0.84
C LEU A 723 -14.11 -30.94 0.27
N GLN A 724 -15.07 -30.02 0.15
CA GLN A 724 -14.87 -28.64 -0.28
C GLN A 724 -14.02 -27.86 0.73
N ALA A 725 -14.23 -28.04 2.03
CA ALA A 725 -13.42 -27.45 3.08
C ALA A 725 -11.95 -27.93 3.04
N ALA A 726 -11.72 -29.24 2.89
CA ALA A 726 -10.38 -29.81 2.73
C ALA A 726 -9.69 -29.34 1.45
N ALA A 727 -10.45 -29.23 0.35
CA ALA A 727 -9.97 -28.75 -0.95
C ALA A 727 -9.54 -27.27 -0.89
N TYR A 728 -10.33 -26.41 -0.25
CA TYR A 728 -9.96 -25.02 0.00
C TYR A 728 -8.68 -24.90 0.84
N GLY A 729 -8.54 -25.71 1.89
CA GLY A 729 -7.36 -25.73 2.77
C GLY A 729 -6.12 -26.40 2.18
N GLY A 730 -6.26 -27.16 1.10
CA GLY A 730 -5.14 -27.82 0.41
C GLY A 730 -4.69 -29.15 1.04
N PHE A 731 -5.56 -29.80 1.81
CA PHE A 731 -5.23 -31.01 2.56
C PHE A 731 -5.48 -32.28 1.74
N GLU A 732 -4.54 -32.63 0.86
CA GLU A 732 -4.67 -33.76 -0.07
C GLU A 732 -4.95 -35.10 0.62
N ASP A 733 -4.34 -35.37 1.79
CA ASP A 733 -4.57 -36.61 2.53
C ASP A 733 -6.00 -36.73 3.08
N ILE A 734 -6.59 -35.61 3.48
CA ILE A 734 -7.99 -35.54 3.91
C ILE A 734 -8.91 -35.72 2.71
N ILE A 735 -8.59 -35.12 1.57
CA ILE A 735 -9.35 -35.30 0.31
C ILE A 735 -9.37 -36.78 -0.08
N LYS A 736 -8.22 -37.45 -0.06
CA LYS A 736 -8.10 -38.90 -0.32
C LYS A 736 -8.99 -39.69 0.64
N TYR A 737 -8.83 -39.45 1.94
CA TYR A 737 -9.60 -40.15 2.96
C TYR A 737 -11.11 -39.98 2.77
N LEU A 738 -11.58 -38.76 2.56
CA LEU A 738 -13.01 -38.47 2.36
C LEU A 738 -13.57 -39.17 1.11
N LEU A 739 -12.84 -39.17 -0.01
CA LEU A 739 -13.25 -39.84 -1.24
C LEU A 739 -13.28 -41.37 -1.08
N ASP A 740 -12.29 -41.95 -0.40
CA ASP A 740 -12.25 -43.39 -0.09
C ASP A 740 -13.43 -43.83 0.80
N HIS A 741 -14.02 -42.90 1.55
CA HIS A 741 -15.18 -43.13 2.42
C HIS A 741 -16.52 -42.64 1.81
N GLY A 742 -16.55 -42.36 0.51
CA GLY A 742 -17.79 -42.10 -0.22
C GLY A 742 -18.25 -40.64 -0.25
N ALA A 743 -17.34 -39.67 -0.08
CA ALA A 743 -17.62 -38.29 -0.40
C ALA A 743 -17.96 -38.12 -1.90
N ASP A 744 -19.04 -37.43 -2.22
CA ASP A 744 -19.38 -37.10 -3.60
C ASP A 744 -18.46 -35.99 -4.13
N ILE A 745 -17.54 -36.37 -5.02
CA ILE A 745 -16.54 -35.47 -5.63
C ILE A 745 -17.18 -34.29 -6.39
N ASN A 746 -18.41 -34.45 -6.87
CA ASN A 746 -19.12 -33.45 -7.67
C ASN A 746 -20.26 -32.78 -6.90
N ALA A 747 -20.38 -33.00 -5.59
CA ALA A 747 -21.35 -32.30 -4.76
C ALA A 747 -21.17 -30.78 -4.89
N GLN A 748 -22.29 -30.09 -5.06
CA GLN A 748 -22.36 -28.64 -5.21
C GLN A 748 -23.08 -28.02 -4.00
N SER A 749 -22.39 -27.14 -3.27
CA SER A 749 -22.91 -26.45 -2.09
C SER A 749 -22.01 -25.27 -1.69
N GLY A 750 -22.49 -24.42 -0.77
CA GLY A 750 -21.67 -23.33 -0.20
C GLY A 750 -21.30 -22.24 -1.19
N GLU A 751 -20.40 -21.34 -0.77
CA GLU A 751 -20.00 -20.18 -1.58
C GLU A 751 -19.07 -20.54 -2.74
N TYR A 752 -18.33 -21.64 -2.62
CA TYR A 752 -17.31 -22.05 -3.60
C TYR A 752 -17.83 -23.01 -4.66
N GLY A 753 -19.03 -23.57 -4.49
CA GLY A 753 -19.63 -24.52 -5.43
C GLY A 753 -19.20 -25.97 -5.17
N ASN A 754 -18.14 -26.47 -5.81
CA ASN A 754 -17.65 -27.85 -5.65
C ASN A 754 -16.19 -27.91 -5.16
N ALA A 755 -15.70 -29.12 -4.88
CA ALA A 755 -14.35 -29.30 -4.33
C ALA A 755 -13.25 -28.79 -5.27
N LEU A 756 -13.41 -28.93 -6.59
CA LEU A 756 -12.44 -28.46 -7.57
C LEU A 756 -12.37 -26.92 -7.60
N GLN A 757 -13.52 -26.25 -7.58
CA GLN A 757 -13.64 -24.81 -7.50
C GLN A 757 -13.08 -24.28 -6.16
N ALA A 758 -13.34 -24.96 -5.05
CA ALA A 758 -12.77 -24.65 -3.74
C ALA A 758 -11.24 -24.79 -3.73
N ALA A 759 -10.68 -25.86 -4.30
CA ALA A 759 -9.23 -26.02 -4.48
C ALA A 759 -8.62 -24.93 -5.37
N ALA A 760 -9.33 -24.52 -6.42
CA ALA A 760 -8.89 -23.46 -7.31
C ALA A 760 -8.85 -22.09 -6.61
N ILE A 761 -9.86 -21.77 -5.80
CA ILE A 761 -9.85 -20.58 -4.93
C ILE A 761 -8.78 -20.66 -3.84
N GLY A 762 -8.54 -21.85 -3.28
CA GLY A 762 -7.45 -22.07 -2.32
C GLY A 762 -6.05 -21.95 -2.92
N GLY A 763 -5.92 -21.95 -4.26
CA GLY A 763 -4.64 -21.94 -4.96
C GLY A 763 -3.88 -23.27 -4.92
N ASN A 764 -4.57 -24.36 -4.55
CA ASN A 764 -3.95 -25.66 -4.25
C ASN A 764 -3.82 -26.52 -5.50
N VAL A 765 -2.76 -26.31 -6.30
CA VAL A 765 -2.55 -27.00 -7.58
C VAL A 765 -2.53 -28.53 -7.44
N ALA A 766 -1.91 -29.07 -6.39
CA ALA A 766 -1.89 -30.53 -6.13
C ALA A 766 -3.28 -31.11 -5.88
N CYS A 767 -4.12 -30.41 -5.11
CA CYS A 767 -5.51 -30.81 -4.88
C CYS A 767 -6.34 -30.72 -6.16
N VAL A 768 -6.13 -29.69 -6.99
CA VAL A 768 -6.78 -29.56 -8.30
C VAL A 768 -6.39 -30.73 -9.21
N ASP A 769 -5.10 -31.06 -9.28
CA ASP A 769 -4.59 -32.18 -10.07
C ASP A 769 -5.20 -33.51 -9.61
N TYR A 770 -5.19 -33.76 -8.29
CA TYR A 770 -5.75 -34.96 -7.70
C TYR A 770 -7.26 -35.09 -7.96
N LEU A 771 -8.04 -34.03 -7.71
CA LEU A 771 -9.50 -34.03 -7.92
C LEU A 771 -9.84 -34.23 -9.40
N THR A 772 -9.13 -33.57 -10.31
CA THR A 772 -9.32 -33.70 -11.77
C THR A 772 -9.08 -35.14 -12.21
N LYS A 773 -7.98 -35.77 -11.76
CA LYS A 773 -7.65 -37.17 -12.07
C LYS A 773 -8.64 -38.18 -11.50
N ASN A 774 -9.39 -37.83 -10.46
CA ASN A 774 -10.38 -38.69 -9.80
C ASN A 774 -11.83 -38.38 -10.21
N GLY A 775 -12.04 -37.66 -11.31
CA GLY A 775 -13.36 -37.51 -11.93
C GLY A 775 -14.15 -36.29 -11.46
N ALA A 776 -13.50 -35.28 -10.88
CA ALA A 776 -14.12 -33.98 -10.67
C ALA A 776 -14.47 -33.33 -12.02
N ASN A 777 -15.68 -32.81 -12.16
CA ASN A 777 -16.12 -32.10 -13.35
C ASN A 777 -15.44 -30.73 -13.43
N VAL A 778 -14.45 -30.60 -14.32
CA VAL A 778 -13.70 -29.36 -14.59
C VAL A 778 -14.61 -28.19 -14.99
N ASN A 779 -15.70 -28.49 -15.68
CA ASN A 779 -16.65 -27.51 -16.21
C ASN A 779 -17.91 -27.37 -15.35
N ALA A 780 -17.88 -27.88 -14.12
CA ALA A 780 -18.94 -27.59 -13.16
C ALA A 780 -19.08 -26.06 -13.00
N GLN A 781 -20.32 -25.60 -13.03
CA GLN A 781 -20.69 -24.21 -12.78
C GLN A 781 -21.48 -24.14 -11.47
N GLY A 782 -21.24 -23.11 -10.67
CA GLY A 782 -21.90 -22.93 -9.38
C GLY A 782 -21.12 -22.00 -8.46
N GLY A 783 -21.69 -21.65 -7.31
CA GLY A 783 -21.03 -20.77 -6.33
C GLY A 783 -20.82 -19.33 -6.80
N TYR A 784 -20.16 -18.55 -5.95
CA TYR A 784 -19.91 -17.12 -6.14
C TYR A 784 -18.91 -16.84 -7.28
N PHE A 785 -17.90 -17.71 -7.42
CA PHE A 785 -16.80 -17.56 -8.37
C PHE A 785 -17.01 -18.28 -9.70
N GLY A 786 -18.10 -19.03 -9.84
CA GLY A 786 -18.41 -19.81 -11.03
C GLY A 786 -17.53 -21.06 -11.14
N ASN A 787 -16.88 -21.31 -12.28
CA ASN A 787 -16.08 -22.52 -12.49
C ASN A 787 -14.64 -22.43 -11.95
N ALA A 788 -13.90 -23.54 -11.98
CA ALA A 788 -12.53 -23.59 -11.45
C ALA A 788 -11.56 -22.65 -12.20
N LEU A 789 -11.77 -22.44 -13.50
CA LEU A 789 -10.96 -21.52 -14.31
C LEU A 789 -11.18 -20.06 -13.92
N GLN A 790 -12.45 -19.67 -13.72
CA GLN A 790 -12.83 -18.34 -13.24
C GLN A 790 -12.31 -18.09 -11.82
N ALA A 791 -12.39 -19.09 -10.93
CA ALA A 791 -11.79 -19.06 -9.61
C ALA A 791 -10.26 -18.87 -9.64
N ALA A 792 -9.55 -19.61 -10.51
CA ALA A 792 -8.10 -19.47 -10.68
C ALA A 792 -7.70 -18.10 -11.23
N ALA A 793 -8.47 -17.56 -12.18
CA ALA A 793 -8.27 -16.22 -12.73
C ALA A 793 -8.51 -15.13 -11.68
N TYR A 794 -9.57 -15.28 -10.86
CA TYR A 794 -9.87 -14.40 -9.73
C TYR A 794 -8.73 -14.37 -8.69
N LYS A 795 -8.07 -15.51 -8.44
CA LYS A 795 -6.93 -15.62 -7.51
C LYS A 795 -5.58 -15.23 -8.10
N SER A 796 -5.55 -14.75 -9.35
CA SER A 796 -4.31 -14.38 -10.03
C SER A 796 -3.30 -15.54 -10.15
N ASN A 797 -3.75 -16.80 -10.24
CA ASN A 797 -2.86 -17.96 -10.31
C ASN A 797 -2.68 -18.45 -11.76
N GLU A 798 -1.68 -17.91 -12.46
CA GLU A 798 -1.40 -18.23 -13.87
C GLU A 798 -1.10 -19.72 -14.12
N ASN A 799 -0.32 -20.36 -13.25
CA ASN A 799 0.02 -21.78 -13.38
C ASN A 799 -1.22 -22.66 -13.31
N LEU A 800 -2.13 -22.34 -12.40
CA LEU A 800 -3.38 -23.05 -12.26
C LEU A 800 -4.33 -22.79 -13.45
N VAL A 801 -4.36 -21.55 -13.97
CA VAL A 801 -5.11 -21.22 -15.20
C VAL A 801 -4.63 -22.10 -16.37
N ARG A 802 -3.31 -22.17 -16.60
CA ARG A 802 -2.72 -23.03 -17.65
C ARG A 802 -3.09 -24.50 -17.43
N TYR A 803 -2.91 -25.01 -16.22
CA TYR A 803 -3.24 -26.39 -15.87
C TYR A 803 -4.71 -26.73 -16.17
N LEU A 804 -5.66 -25.86 -15.79
CA LEU A 804 -7.08 -26.09 -16.02
C LEU A 804 -7.44 -26.07 -17.51
N LEU A 805 -6.84 -25.16 -18.28
CA LEU A 805 -7.01 -25.11 -19.74
C LEU A 805 -6.49 -26.39 -20.41
N ASP A 806 -5.30 -26.86 -20.01
CA ASP A 806 -4.71 -28.11 -20.50
C ASP A 806 -5.57 -29.34 -20.15
N ASN A 807 -6.39 -29.25 -19.10
CA ASN A 807 -7.32 -30.30 -18.65
C ASN A 807 -8.77 -30.07 -19.09
N GLY A 808 -8.99 -29.27 -20.14
CA GLY A 808 -10.29 -29.17 -20.82
C GLY A 808 -11.29 -28.21 -20.17
N ALA A 809 -10.81 -27.23 -19.40
CA ALA A 809 -11.66 -26.16 -18.90
C ALA A 809 -12.27 -25.34 -20.04
N GLU A 810 -13.58 -25.11 -19.99
CA GLU A 810 -14.33 -24.29 -20.92
C GLU A 810 -13.94 -22.81 -20.76
N ILE A 811 -13.12 -22.33 -21.69
CA ILE A 811 -12.50 -20.99 -21.62
C ILE A 811 -13.51 -19.83 -21.62
N ASN A 812 -14.63 -20.01 -22.32
CA ASN A 812 -15.68 -19.00 -22.46
C ASN A 812 -16.92 -19.32 -21.60
N ALA A 813 -16.79 -20.20 -20.60
CA ALA A 813 -17.88 -20.49 -19.68
C ALA A 813 -18.36 -19.20 -18.99
N GLN A 814 -19.67 -19.09 -18.81
CA GLN A 814 -20.34 -17.94 -18.22
C GLN A 814 -21.04 -18.35 -16.93
N SER A 815 -20.49 -17.97 -15.78
CA SER A 815 -21.05 -18.26 -14.46
C SER A 815 -20.44 -17.38 -13.36
N GLY A 816 -21.08 -17.34 -12.19
CA GLY A 816 -20.58 -16.59 -11.04
C GLY A 816 -20.63 -15.06 -11.22
N LYS A 817 -20.18 -14.33 -10.21
CA LYS A 817 -20.26 -12.86 -10.16
C LYS A 817 -19.46 -12.17 -11.29
N TYR A 818 -18.31 -12.75 -11.63
CA TYR A 818 -17.35 -12.18 -12.60
C TYR A 818 -17.62 -12.60 -14.04
N GLY A 819 -18.69 -13.36 -14.33
CA GLY A 819 -19.06 -13.72 -15.70
C GLY A 819 -18.15 -14.80 -16.30
N ASN A 820 -16.92 -14.45 -16.69
CA ASN A 820 -15.95 -15.37 -17.28
C ASN A 820 -14.51 -15.13 -16.77
N ALA A 821 -13.58 -16.03 -17.12
CA ALA A 821 -12.22 -15.97 -16.61
C ALA A 821 -11.46 -14.72 -17.09
N LEU A 822 -11.75 -14.25 -18.31
CA LEU A 822 -11.12 -13.06 -18.88
C LEU A 822 -11.57 -11.80 -18.13
N GLN A 823 -12.86 -11.71 -17.78
CA GLN A 823 -13.41 -10.64 -16.95
C GLN A 823 -12.83 -10.64 -15.54
N ALA A 824 -12.72 -11.82 -14.90
CA ALA A 824 -12.10 -11.95 -13.58
C ALA A 824 -10.63 -11.48 -13.59
N ALA A 825 -9.87 -11.87 -14.62
CA ALA A 825 -8.48 -11.44 -14.77
C ALA A 825 -8.35 -9.94 -15.06
N ALA A 826 -9.29 -9.36 -15.81
CA ALA A 826 -9.29 -7.95 -16.18
C ALA A 826 -9.65 -7.05 -14.99
N TYR A 827 -10.60 -7.48 -14.17
CA TYR A 827 -10.96 -6.81 -12.91
C TYR A 827 -9.75 -6.69 -11.97
N TRP A 828 -8.94 -7.75 -11.84
CA TRP A 828 -7.79 -7.78 -10.92
C TRP A 828 -6.46 -7.31 -11.54
N GLY A 829 -6.46 -6.76 -12.75
CA GLY A 829 -5.24 -6.20 -13.34
C GLY A 829 -4.21 -7.23 -13.85
N ASN A 830 -4.59 -8.50 -14.02
CA ASN A 830 -3.63 -9.59 -14.29
C ASN A 830 -3.31 -9.77 -15.78
N GLU A 831 -2.37 -8.97 -16.31
CA GLU A 831 -1.99 -9.01 -17.72
C GLU A 831 -1.51 -10.40 -18.19
N SER A 832 -0.70 -11.11 -17.39
CA SER A 832 -0.20 -12.45 -17.76
C SER A 832 -1.32 -13.47 -17.94
N ILE A 833 -2.36 -13.42 -17.11
CA ILE A 833 -3.52 -14.31 -17.21
C ILE A 833 -4.40 -13.90 -18.39
N LEU A 834 -4.58 -12.59 -18.65
CA LEU A 834 -5.25 -12.12 -19.86
C LEU A 834 -4.58 -12.68 -21.11
N ASN A 835 -3.26 -12.53 -21.21
CA ASN A 835 -2.47 -13.02 -22.33
C ASN A 835 -2.60 -14.54 -22.47
N CYS A 836 -2.49 -15.28 -21.35
CA CYS A 836 -2.69 -16.73 -21.35
C CYS A 836 -4.07 -17.13 -21.87
N LEU A 837 -5.15 -16.49 -21.39
CA LEU A 837 -6.51 -16.78 -21.82
C LEU A 837 -6.74 -16.44 -23.30
N LEU A 838 -6.28 -15.28 -23.76
CA LEU A 838 -6.41 -14.88 -25.17
C LEU A 838 -5.63 -15.81 -26.11
N GLN A 839 -4.42 -16.25 -25.73
CA GLN A 839 -3.64 -17.24 -26.49
C GLN A 839 -4.34 -18.60 -26.60
N HIS A 840 -5.13 -18.98 -25.59
CA HIS A 840 -5.94 -20.21 -25.60
C HIS A 840 -7.33 -20.02 -26.24
N GLY A 841 -7.60 -18.87 -26.86
CA GLY A 841 -8.83 -18.63 -27.63
C GLY A 841 -10.00 -18.06 -26.82
N ALA A 842 -9.74 -17.38 -25.70
CA ALA A 842 -10.78 -16.63 -25.00
C ALA A 842 -11.37 -15.55 -25.92
N SER A 843 -12.70 -15.46 -25.96
CA SER A 843 -13.39 -14.43 -26.73
C SER A 843 -13.26 -13.10 -26.00
N ILE A 844 -12.51 -12.15 -26.59
CA ILE A 844 -12.25 -10.84 -25.96
C ILE A 844 -13.52 -10.05 -25.67
N ASN A 845 -14.55 -10.22 -26.50
CA ASN A 845 -15.86 -9.58 -26.38
C ASN A 845 -16.92 -10.51 -25.75
N ALA A 846 -16.49 -11.53 -24.99
CA ALA A 846 -17.43 -12.40 -24.29
C ALA A 846 -18.23 -11.63 -23.23
N HIS A 847 -19.55 -11.59 -23.43
CA HIS A 847 -20.47 -10.93 -22.52
C HIS A 847 -20.90 -11.84 -21.35
N GLY A 848 -21.16 -11.29 -20.16
CA GLY A 848 -21.73 -12.02 -19.02
C GLY A 848 -21.34 -11.41 -17.66
N GLY A 849 -21.92 -11.93 -16.57
CA GLY A 849 -21.62 -11.47 -15.20
C GLY A 849 -22.09 -10.04 -14.91
N HIS A 850 -21.71 -9.49 -13.75
CA HIS A 850 -22.13 -8.14 -13.33
C HIS A 850 -21.52 -7.01 -14.16
N PHE A 851 -20.37 -7.24 -14.80
CA PHE A 851 -19.60 -6.19 -15.48
C PHE A 851 -19.88 -6.12 -16.99
N GLY A 852 -20.50 -7.14 -17.59
CA GLY A 852 -20.75 -7.22 -19.03
C GLY A 852 -19.55 -7.78 -19.78
N SER A 853 -18.44 -7.04 -19.90
CA SER A 853 -17.24 -7.43 -20.67
C SER A 853 -15.94 -7.29 -19.87
N ALA A 854 -14.85 -7.88 -20.38
CA ALA A 854 -13.53 -7.75 -19.75
C ALA A 854 -13.04 -6.29 -19.76
N LEU A 855 -13.37 -5.54 -20.82
CA LEU A 855 -13.04 -4.11 -20.92
C LEU A 855 -13.75 -3.32 -19.81
N GLN A 856 -15.05 -3.52 -19.64
CA GLN A 856 -15.81 -2.85 -18.58
C GLN A 856 -15.33 -3.23 -17.18
N ALA A 857 -14.96 -4.49 -16.95
CA ALA A 857 -14.38 -4.92 -15.68
C ALA A 857 -13.07 -4.18 -15.36
N ALA A 858 -12.17 -4.01 -16.35
CA ALA A 858 -10.94 -3.25 -16.19
C ALA A 858 -11.18 -1.75 -15.97
N VAL A 859 -12.17 -1.17 -16.66
CA VAL A 859 -12.56 0.23 -16.52
C VAL A 859 -13.10 0.54 -15.13
N ILE A 860 -13.98 -0.31 -14.60
CA ILE A 860 -14.61 -0.12 -13.28
C ILE A 860 -13.58 -0.16 -12.17
N GLU A 861 -12.55 -1.00 -12.28
CA GLU A 861 -11.48 -1.03 -11.29
C GLU A 861 -10.53 0.17 -11.44
N GLY A 862 -10.32 0.67 -12.67
CA GLY A 862 -9.38 1.76 -12.95
C GLY A 862 -8.04 1.30 -13.52
N ASN A 863 -7.95 0.06 -13.99
CA ASN A 863 -6.74 -0.53 -14.56
C ASN A 863 -6.44 -0.02 -15.98
N GLU A 864 -5.88 1.19 -16.10
CA GLU A 864 -5.57 1.82 -17.41
C GLU A 864 -4.70 0.93 -18.32
N ASN A 865 -3.69 0.24 -17.76
CA ASN A 865 -2.82 -0.66 -18.53
C ASN A 865 -3.60 -1.82 -19.16
N ILE A 866 -4.53 -2.42 -18.41
CA ILE A 866 -5.37 -3.50 -18.92
C ILE A 866 -6.40 -2.97 -19.92
N VAL A 867 -6.95 -1.78 -19.69
CA VAL A 867 -7.84 -1.11 -20.65
C VAL A 867 -7.13 -0.95 -22.01
N ARG A 868 -5.91 -0.38 -22.00
CA ARG A 868 -5.09 -0.23 -23.22
C ARG A 868 -4.78 -1.58 -23.84
N TYR A 869 -4.40 -2.57 -23.03
CA TYR A 869 -4.11 -3.93 -23.50
C TYR A 869 -5.31 -4.56 -24.21
N LEU A 870 -6.51 -4.51 -23.61
CA LEU A 870 -7.72 -5.09 -24.18
C LEU A 870 -8.14 -4.38 -25.47
N ILE A 871 -8.10 -3.05 -25.50
CA ILE A 871 -8.38 -2.26 -26.72
C ILE A 871 -7.41 -2.64 -27.85
N ASN A 872 -6.11 -2.71 -27.55
CA ASN A 872 -5.08 -3.09 -28.53
C ASN A 872 -5.24 -4.53 -29.06
N ASN A 873 -5.91 -5.41 -28.30
CA ASN A 873 -6.22 -6.78 -28.70
C ASN A 873 -7.63 -6.93 -29.32
N GLY A 874 -8.33 -5.83 -29.61
CA GLY A 874 -9.59 -5.85 -30.35
C GLY A 874 -10.86 -5.90 -29.49
N ALA A 875 -10.79 -5.45 -28.23
CA ALA A 875 -11.98 -5.26 -27.42
C ALA A 875 -12.87 -4.17 -28.04
N ASP A 876 -14.16 -4.47 -28.20
CA ASP A 876 -15.14 -3.54 -28.73
C ASP A 876 -15.60 -2.57 -27.62
N VAL A 877 -15.23 -1.30 -27.77
CA VAL A 877 -15.50 -0.22 -26.81
C VAL A 877 -16.97 0.18 -26.73
N ASN A 878 -17.79 -0.21 -27.71
CA ASN A 878 -19.20 0.15 -27.81
C ASN A 878 -20.15 -0.96 -27.30
N VAL A 879 -19.61 -2.08 -26.80
CA VAL A 879 -20.42 -3.16 -26.23
C VAL A 879 -21.20 -2.64 -25.02
N GLN A 880 -22.51 -2.85 -25.06
CA GLN A 880 -23.39 -2.52 -23.94
C GLN A 880 -23.23 -3.55 -22.81
N GLY A 881 -23.04 -3.05 -21.59
CA GLY A 881 -23.05 -3.84 -20.35
C GLY A 881 -24.39 -3.76 -19.64
N ASP A 882 -24.56 -4.53 -18.57
CA ASP A 882 -25.80 -4.57 -17.80
C ASP A 882 -25.97 -3.35 -16.91
N GLN A 883 -25.24 -3.25 -15.79
CA GLN A 883 -25.48 -2.22 -14.77
C GLN A 883 -24.83 -0.87 -15.11
N PHE A 884 -23.70 -0.87 -15.83
CA PHE A 884 -22.82 0.30 -15.97
C PHE A 884 -22.77 0.88 -17.40
N GLY A 885 -23.68 0.47 -18.29
CA GLY A 885 -23.65 0.87 -19.69
C GLY A 885 -22.42 0.34 -20.41
N ASN A 886 -21.95 1.01 -21.47
CA ASN A 886 -20.72 0.71 -22.20
C ASN A 886 -19.44 1.16 -21.45
N ALA A 887 -18.28 0.94 -22.05
CA ALA A 887 -17.00 1.26 -21.42
C ALA A 887 -16.83 2.76 -21.11
N ILE A 888 -17.31 3.68 -21.99
CA ILE A 888 -17.16 5.13 -21.75
C ILE A 888 -18.13 5.62 -20.66
N GLN A 889 -19.34 5.06 -20.56
CA GLN A 889 -20.29 5.34 -19.48
C GLN A 889 -19.73 4.88 -18.12
N ALA A 890 -19.14 3.67 -18.06
CA ALA A 890 -18.49 3.15 -16.86
C ALA A 890 -17.27 4.00 -16.44
N ALA A 891 -16.43 4.40 -17.41
CA ALA A 891 -15.27 5.26 -17.16
C ALA A 891 -15.70 6.63 -16.62
N ALA A 892 -16.74 7.22 -17.22
CA ALA A 892 -17.28 8.49 -16.79
C ALA A 892 -17.90 8.43 -15.40
N PHE A 893 -18.58 7.34 -15.03
CA PHE A 893 -19.07 7.10 -13.67
C PHE A 893 -17.94 7.00 -12.64
N SER A 894 -16.83 6.33 -13.00
CA SER A 894 -15.67 6.16 -12.13
C SER A 894 -14.82 7.43 -11.96
N GLY A 895 -14.92 8.38 -12.90
CA GLY A 895 -14.18 9.65 -12.88
C GLY A 895 -12.75 9.58 -13.40
N ASN A 896 -12.36 8.46 -14.04
CA ASN A 896 -11.01 8.30 -14.56
C ASN A 896 -10.87 8.97 -15.95
N GLU A 897 -10.41 10.21 -15.97
CA GLU A 897 -10.25 11.03 -17.17
C GLU A 897 -9.34 10.40 -18.23
N ASP A 898 -8.24 9.74 -17.83
CA ASP A 898 -7.30 9.12 -18.76
C ASP A 898 -7.89 7.87 -19.43
N ILE A 899 -8.68 7.08 -18.69
CA ILE A 899 -9.44 5.97 -19.25
C ILE A 899 -10.54 6.48 -20.19
N VAL A 900 -11.26 7.55 -19.83
CA VAL A 900 -12.25 8.19 -20.72
C VAL A 900 -11.61 8.62 -22.04
N LYS A 901 -10.46 9.32 -21.98
CA LYS A 901 -9.66 9.69 -23.17
C LYS A 901 -9.23 8.48 -23.96
N CYS A 902 -8.75 7.44 -23.29
CA CYS A 902 -8.29 6.21 -23.95
C CYS A 902 -9.40 5.51 -24.73
N ILE A 903 -10.60 5.40 -24.13
CA ILE A 903 -11.76 4.74 -24.74
C ILE A 903 -12.33 5.59 -25.88
N PHE A 904 -12.43 6.91 -25.70
CA PHE A 904 -12.89 7.82 -26.74
C PHE A 904 -11.99 7.76 -27.98
N ASN A 905 -10.66 7.84 -27.78
CA ASN A 905 -9.68 7.73 -28.86
C ASN A 905 -9.72 6.37 -29.58
N ALA A 906 -10.27 5.33 -28.95
CA ALA A 906 -10.49 4.01 -29.54
C ALA A 906 -11.81 3.90 -30.32
N GLY A 907 -12.57 4.99 -30.45
CA GLY A 907 -13.79 5.06 -31.26
C GLY A 907 -15.10 4.82 -30.52
N ALA A 908 -15.14 5.09 -29.21
CA ALA A 908 -16.37 5.01 -28.44
C ALA A 908 -17.33 6.16 -28.79
N ASP A 909 -18.62 5.85 -28.93
CA ASP A 909 -19.65 6.87 -29.15
C ASP A 909 -20.03 7.55 -27.82
N ILE A 910 -19.59 8.81 -27.67
CA ILE A 910 -19.86 9.67 -26.50
C ILE A 910 -21.36 9.82 -26.24
N ASN A 911 -22.19 9.82 -27.29
CA ASN A 911 -23.61 10.11 -27.21
C ASN A 911 -24.46 8.83 -27.23
N THR A 912 -23.87 7.69 -26.86
CA THR A 912 -24.60 6.42 -26.78
C THR A 912 -25.77 6.54 -25.80
N GLN A 913 -26.98 6.20 -26.27
CA GLN A 913 -28.21 6.25 -25.50
C GLN A 913 -28.76 4.85 -25.27
N THR A 914 -29.20 4.57 -24.04
CA THR A 914 -30.10 3.45 -23.75
C THR A 914 -31.28 3.97 -22.91
N PRO A 915 -32.51 3.44 -23.08
CA PRO A 915 -33.68 3.92 -22.35
C PRO A 915 -33.52 3.88 -20.83
N ASP A 916 -32.78 2.89 -20.33
CA ASP A 916 -32.69 2.58 -18.89
C ASP A 916 -31.36 3.01 -18.23
N GLN A 917 -30.38 3.52 -18.99
CA GLN A 917 -29.07 3.93 -18.44
C GLN A 917 -28.76 5.38 -18.77
N ALA A 918 -27.98 6.01 -17.89
CA ALA A 918 -27.45 7.35 -18.09
C ALA A 918 -26.35 7.34 -19.17
N ASP A 919 -26.31 8.35 -20.04
CA ASP A 919 -25.16 8.56 -20.93
C ASP A 919 -23.86 8.92 -20.16
N ALA A 920 -22.74 8.99 -20.86
CA ALA A 920 -21.45 9.26 -20.23
C ALA A 920 -21.40 10.63 -19.52
N LEU A 921 -22.06 11.64 -20.09
CA LEU A 921 -22.06 12.99 -19.53
C LEU A 921 -22.89 13.04 -18.23
N GLN A 922 -24.05 12.39 -18.22
CA GLN A 922 -24.89 12.21 -17.04
C GLN A 922 -24.17 11.40 -15.95
N ALA A 923 -23.47 10.32 -16.32
CA ALA A 923 -22.70 9.51 -15.39
C ALA A 923 -21.57 10.32 -14.71
N ALA A 924 -20.83 11.13 -15.48
CA ALA A 924 -19.81 12.03 -14.94
C ALA A 924 -20.41 13.11 -14.02
N ALA A 925 -21.54 13.71 -14.43
CA ALA A 925 -22.24 14.72 -13.65
C ALA A 925 -22.80 14.15 -12.34
N TRP A 926 -23.29 12.92 -12.35
CA TRP A 926 -23.72 12.19 -11.16
C TRP A 926 -22.55 11.86 -10.22
N GLY A 927 -21.42 11.43 -10.79
CA GLY A 927 -20.19 11.14 -10.04
C GLY A 927 -19.52 12.37 -9.44
N GLY A 928 -19.83 13.58 -9.93
CA GLY A 928 -19.18 14.83 -9.51
C GLY A 928 -17.83 15.08 -10.19
N HIS A 929 -17.57 14.43 -11.32
CA HIS A 929 -16.28 14.43 -11.99
C HIS A 929 -16.16 15.60 -12.96
N GLU A 930 -15.89 16.80 -12.42
CA GLU A 930 -15.89 18.06 -13.19
C GLU A 930 -14.95 18.02 -14.42
N ASN A 931 -13.74 17.46 -14.27
CA ASN A 931 -12.79 17.37 -15.39
C ASN A 931 -13.30 16.48 -16.52
N VAL A 932 -13.96 15.36 -16.18
CA VAL A 932 -14.56 14.46 -17.17
C VAL A 932 -15.75 15.13 -17.86
N VAL A 933 -16.60 15.86 -17.13
CA VAL A 933 -17.69 16.65 -17.72
C VAL A 933 -17.15 17.67 -18.72
N ARG A 934 -16.13 18.44 -18.33
CA ARG A 934 -15.48 19.43 -19.20
C ARG A 934 -14.90 18.78 -20.46
N TYR A 935 -14.22 17.65 -20.30
CA TYR A 935 -13.65 16.90 -21.42
C TYR A 935 -14.73 16.39 -22.38
N LEU A 936 -15.77 15.72 -21.87
CA LEU A 936 -16.85 15.16 -22.69
C LEU A 936 -17.59 16.25 -23.48
N ILE A 937 -17.87 17.41 -22.88
CA ILE A 937 -18.50 18.55 -23.58
C ILE A 937 -17.57 19.11 -24.66
N ALA A 938 -16.27 19.24 -24.37
CA ALA A 938 -15.28 19.71 -25.36
C ALA A 938 -15.18 18.77 -26.57
N GLU A 939 -15.37 17.47 -26.38
CA GLU A 939 -15.35 16.45 -27.44
C GLU A 939 -16.73 16.20 -28.09
N GLY A 940 -17.74 17.02 -27.77
CA GLY A 940 -19.04 17.02 -28.46
C GLY A 940 -20.14 16.17 -27.83
N ALA A 941 -20.10 15.93 -26.51
CA ALA A 941 -21.25 15.39 -25.79
C ALA A 941 -22.46 16.34 -25.88
N ASP A 942 -23.64 15.79 -26.16
CA ASP A 942 -24.89 16.55 -26.17
C ASP A 942 -25.34 16.87 -24.74
N VAL A 943 -25.21 18.15 -24.37
CA VAL A 943 -25.56 18.68 -23.04
C VAL A 943 -27.04 18.49 -22.70
N ASN A 944 -27.91 18.44 -23.72
CA ASN A 944 -29.36 18.36 -23.57
C ASN A 944 -29.91 16.97 -23.84
N ASN A 945 -29.03 15.97 -23.89
CA ASN A 945 -29.44 14.60 -24.12
C ASN A 945 -30.40 14.10 -23.02
N GLN A 946 -31.39 13.31 -23.44
CA GLN A 946 -32.39 12.76 -22.55
C GLN A 946 -32.32 11.23 -22.49
N SER A 947 -31.88 10.68 -21.37
CA SER A 947 -31.82 9.23 -21.14
C SER A 947 -31.76 8.86 -19.65
N GLY A 948 -32.06 7.61 -19.32
CA GLY A 948 -31.91 7.07 -17.97
C GLY A 948 -32.85 7.69 -16.90
N PRO A 949 -32.68 7.30 -15.63
CA PRO A 949 -33.59 7.67 -14.54
C PRO A 949 -33.53 9.16 -14.16
N PHE A 950 -32.44 9.86 -14.50
CA PHE A 950 -32.26 11.28 -14.20
C PHE A 950 -32.88 12.20 -15.25
N GLY A 951 -33.30 11.67 -16.40
CA GLY A 951 -33.84 12.49 -17.48
C GLY A 951 -32.75 13.21 -18.27
N ASN A 952 -31.95 14.09 -17.64
CA ASN A 952 -30.86 14.82 -18.30
C ASN A 952 -29.67 15.13 -17.35
N THR A 953 -28.55 15.60 -17.90
CA THR A 953 -27.31 15.87 -17.16
C THR A 953 -27.48 16.94 -16.08
N LEU A 954 -28.25 18.00 -16.36
CA LEU A 954 -28.48 19.09 -15.41
C LEU A 954 -29.24 18.59 -14.17
N GLN A 955 -30.21 17.70 -14.35
CA GLN A 955 -30.91 17.02 -13.26
C GLN A 955 -29.97 16.15 -12.41
N ALA A 956 -29.09 15.36 -13.05
CA ALA A 956 -28.13 14.51 -12.33
C ALA A 956 -27.16 15.33 -11.46
N ALA A 957 -26.61 16.43 -12.01
CA ALA A 957 -25.74 17.34 -11.27
C ALA A 957 -26.47 18.05 -10.11
N ALA A 958 -27.71 18.49 -10.36
CA ALA A 958 -28.54 19.18 -9.39
C ALA A 958 -28.92 18.29 -8.20
N PHE A 959 -29.31 17.04 -8.45
CA PHE A 959 -29.62 16.06 -7.42
C PHE A 959 -28.40 15.81 -6.51
N LYS A 960 -27.22 15.60 -7.11
CA LYS A 960 -26.00 15.26 -6.35
C LYS A 960 -25.40 16.41 -5.59
N GLY A 961 -25.72 17.65 -5.95
CA GLY A 961 -25.20 18.84 -5.28
C GLY A 961 -23.92 19.39 -5.92
N ASN A 962 -23.67 19.09 -7.19
CA ASN A 962 -22.43 19.47 -7.88
C ASN A 962 -22.54 20.89 -8.48
N GLU A 963 -22.41 21.92 -7.65
CA GLU A 963 -22.62 23.33 -8.03
C GLU A 963 -21.78 23.79 -9.23
N ASN A 964 -20.49 23.44 -9.28
CA ASN A 964 -19.61 23.82 -10.39
C ASN A 964 -20.04 23.18 -11.71
N ILE A 965 -20.47 21.92 -11.66
CA ILE A 965 -20.97 21.20 -12.84
C ILE A 965 -22.27 21.84 -13.32
N VAL A 966 -23.20 22.19 -12.41
CA VAL A 966 -24.44 22.90 -12.76
C VAL A 966 -24.13 24.22 -13.48
N LYS A 967 -23.24 25.05 -12.91
CA LYS A 967 -22.84 26.33 -13.54
C LYS A 967 -22.24 26.10 -14.92
N TYR A 968 -21.31 25.15 -15.04
CA TYR A 968 -20.65 24.85 -16.30
C TYR A 968 -21.63 24.32 -17.37
N LEU A 969 -22.60 23.49 -16.99
CA LEU A 969 -23.64 22.99 -17.91
C LEU A 969 -24.52 24.13 -18.43
N LEU A 970 -24.95 25.04 -17.55
CA LEU A 970 -25.75 26.22 -17.93
C LEU A 970 -24.97 27.16 -18.86
N GLU A 971 -23.69 27.39 -18.58
CA GLU A 971 -22.78 28.17 -19.45
C GLU A 971 -22.61 27.54 -20.84
N ASN A 972 -22.77 26.22 -20.96
CA ASN A 972 -22.65 25.45 -22.21
C ASN A 972 -24.01 25.07 -22.81
N GLY A 973 -25.08 25.79 -22.46
CA GLY A 973 -26.36 25.70 -23.17
C GLY A 973 -27.28 24.57 -22.70
N ALA A 974 -27.14 24.09 -21.47
CA ALA A 974 -28.13 23.23 -20.85
C ALA A 974 -29.49 23.95 -20.73
N ASP A 975 -30.56 23.35 -21.24
CA ASP A 975 -31.92 23.85 -21.10
C ASP A 975 -32.43 23.58 -19.68
N VAL A 976 -32.49 24.65 -18.90
CA VAL A 976 -32.88 24.68 -17.48
C VAL A 976 -34.29 24.14 -17.22
N ASN A 977 -35.17 24.19 -18.22
CA ASN A 977 -36.59 23.78 -18.11
C ASN A 977 -36.87 22.40 -18.70
N THR A 978 -35.83 21.69 -19.13
CA THR A 978 -35.96 20.35 -19.70
C THR A 978 -36.67 19.40 -18.74
N GLN A 979 -37.79 18.85 -19.19
CA GLN A 979 -38.56 17.86 -18.43
C GLN A 979 -38.12 16.42 -18.75
N GLY A 980 -38.14 15.54 -17.76
CA GLY A 980 -37.86 14.11 -17.90
C GLY A 980 -37.40 13.47 -16.60
N GLY A 981 -37.16 12.15 -16.61
CA GLY A 981 -36.70 11.39 -15.43
C GLY A 981 -37.71 11.36 -14.28
N ASN A 982 -37.29 10.81 -13.13
CA ASN A 982 -38.18 10.64 -11.97
C ASN A 982 -38.51 11.97 -11.26
N PHE A 983 -37.60 12.95 -11.33
CA PHE A 983 -37.73 14.22 -10.58
C PHE A 983 -38.50 15.31 -11.35
N GLY A 984 -38.73 15.12 -12.65
CA GLY A 984 -39.39 16.10 -13.51
C GLY A 984 -38.41 17.07 -14.13
N ASN A 985 -37.73 17.92 -13.35
CA ASN A 985 -36.70 18.86 -13.83
C ASN A 985 -35.59 19.11 -12.79
N ALA A 986 -34.57 19.89 -13.17
CA ALA A 986 -33.40 20.14 -12.32
C ALA A 986 -33.73 20.94 -11.05
N LEU A 987 -34.70 21.85 -11.14
CA LEU A 987 -35.15 22.66 -10.01
C LEU A 987 -35.86 21.79 -8.96
N GLN A 988 -36.71 20.86 -9.39
CA GLN A 988 -37.39 19.90 -8.53
C GLN A 988 -36.38 18.96 -7.85
N ALA A 989 -35.38 18.45 -8.59
CA ALA A 989 -34.32 17.62 -8.03
C ALA A 989 -33.48 18.37 -6.97
N ALA A 990 -33.07 19.61 -7.25
CA ALA A 990 -32.32 20.45 -6.30
C ALA A 990 -33.14 20.79 -5.06
N ALA A 991 -34.44 21.09 -5.23
CA ALA A 991 -35.35 21.40 -4.14
C ALA A 991 -35.58 20.18 -3.23
N PHE A 992 -35.79 18.99 -3.81
CA PHE A 992 -35.93 17.74 -3.06
C PHE A 992 -34.67 17.40 -2.27
N MET A 993 -33.48 17.60 -2.85
CA MET A 993 -32.21 17.28 -2.18
C MET A 993 -31.66 18.40 -1.28
N GLY A 994 -32.41 19.49 -1.10
CA GLY A 994 -32.02 20.58 -0.20
C GLY A 994 -30.84 21.42 -0.68
N ARG A 995 -30.62 21.54 -2.00
CA ARG A 995 -29.44 22.21 -2.59
C ARG A 995 -29.68 23.70 -2.82
N GLU A 996 -29.75 24.50 -1.76
CA GLU A 996 -30.14 25.93 -1.82
C GLU A 996 -29.37 26.76 -2.88
N ASN A 997 -28.04 26.62 -2.96
CA ASN A 997 -27.22 27.35 -3.94
C ASN A 997 -27.50 26.93 -5.40
N ILE A 998 -27.81 25.65 -5.61
CA ILE A 998 -28.20 25.13 -6.93
C ILE A 998 -29.59 25.65 -7.29
N VAL A 999 -30.54 25.65 -6.35
CA VAL A 999 -31.86 26.24 -6.55
C VAL A 999 -31.73 27.70 -6.99
N ARG A 1000 -30.90 28.51 -6.30
CA ARG A 1000 -30.60 29.89 -6.73
C ARG A 1000 -30.05 29.94 -8.16
N SER A 1001 -29.01 29.15 -8.44
CA SER A 1001 -28.35 29.15 -9.75
C SER A 1001 -29.31 28.78 -10.89
N LEU A 1002 -30.25 27.85 -10.66
CA LEU A 1002 -31.26 27.45 -11.64
C LEU A 1002 -32.33 28.54 -11.82
N LEU A 1003 -32.77 29.19 -10.75
CA LEU A 1003 -33.72 30.31 -10.82
C LEU A 1003 -33.13 31.51 -11.54
N ASP A 1004 -31.87 31.86 -11.24
CA ASP A 1004 -31.12 32.91 -11.93
C ASP A 1004 -30.95 32.62 -13.43
N ALA A 1005 -30.89 31.33 -13.80
CA ALA A 1005 -30.84 30.87 -15.18
C ALA A 1005 -32.22 30.77 -15.86
N GLY A 1006 -33.31 31.13 -15.17
CA GLY A 1006 -34.67 31.17 -15.72
C GLY A 1006 -35.46 29.87 -15.60
N ALA A 1007 -35.19 29.05 -14.58
CA ALA A 1007 -36.04 27.90 -14.25
C ALA A 1007 -37.47 28.33 -13.92
N ASP A 1008 -38.46 27.71 -14.57
CA ASP A 1008 -39.88 27.93 -14.27
C ASP A 1008 -40.27 27.15 -13.01
N VAL A 1009 -40.60 27.90 -11.96
CA VAL A 1009 -40.92 27.42 -10.61
C VAL A 1009 -42.23 26.63 -10.55
N ASN A 1010 -43.12 26.81 -11.53
CA ASN A 1010 -44.48 26.25 -11.53
C ASN A 1010 -44.65 25.07 -12.50
N VAL A 1011 -43.55 24.62 -13.12
CA VAL A 1011 -43.56 23.47 -14.03
C VAL A 1011 -44.12 22.25 -13.32
N GLN A 1012 -45.07 21.60 -13.99
CA GLN A 1012 -45.71 20.37 -13.53
C GLN A 1012 -45.03 19.16 -14.16
N GLY A 1013 -44.59 18.18 -13.36
CA GLY A 1013 -43.98 16.94 -13.82
C GLY A 1013 -43.23 16.14 -12.75
N GLY A 1014 -42.85 14.90 -13.07
CA GLY A 1014 -42.14 14.00 -12.14
C GLY A 1014 -42.99 13.47 -10.97
N GLU A 1015 -42.37 12.76 -10.03
CA GLU A 1015 -43.04 12.20 -8.85
C GLU A 1015 -43.53 13.26 -7.85
N TYR A 1016 -42.99 14.48 -7.90
CA TYR A 1016 -43.22 15.54 -6.90
C TYR A 1016 -44.07 16.70 -7.42
N GLU A 1017 -44.68 16.56 -8.60
CA GLU A 1017 -45.51 17.56 -9.30
C GLU A 1017 -44.82 18.90 -9.59
N HIS A 1018 -44.36 19.66 -8.59
CA HIS A 1018 -43.68 20.95 -8.73
C HIS A 1018 -42.60 21.18 -7.64
N ALA A 1019 -41.71 22.15 -7.83
CA ALA A 1019 -40.52 22.35 -6.97
C ALA A 1019 -40.85 22.64 -5.50
N LEU A 1020 -41.95 23.37 -5.25
CA LEU A 1020 -42.41 23.68 -3.89
C LEU A 1020 -42.85 22.41 -3.12
N LEU A 1021 -43.56 21.48 -3.77
CA LEU A 1021 -43.96 20.22 -3.16
C LEU A 1021 -42.76 19.28 -2.97
N ALA A 1022 -41.80 19.30 -3.89
CA ALA A 1022 -40.53 18.58 -3.76
C ALA A 1022 -39.74 19.01 -2.51
N ALA A 1023 -39.65 20.32 -2.23
CA ALA A 1023 -38.99 20.83 -1.02
C ALA A 1023 -39.73 20.43 0.28
N ARG A 1024 -41.07 20.37 0.25
CA ARG A 1024 -41.91 19.98 1.40
C ARG A 1024 -41.77 18.50 1.75
N ASN A 1025 -41.68 17.62 0.75
CA ASN A 1025 -41.66 16.17 0.91
C ASN A 1025 -40.26 15.56 1.14
N SER A 1026 -39.21 16.38 1.25
CA SER A 1026 -37.84 15.89 1.45
C SER A 1026 -37.58 15.35 2.86
N SER A 1027 -37.17 14.07 2.93
CA SER A 1027 -36.69 13.39 4.14
C SER A 1027 -35.20 13.62 4.43
N GLU A 1028 -34.44 14.18 3.47
CA GLU A 1028 -32.99 14.40 3.54
C GLU A 1028 -32.62 15.74 4.22
N LEU A 1029 -33.60 16.62 4.46
CA LEU A 1029 -33.40 17.89 5.15
C LEU A 1029 -33.26 17.67 6.67
N SER A 1030 -32.03 17.75 7.17
CA SER A 1030 -31.70 17.51 8.59
C SER A 1030 -32.09 18.66 9.55
N SER A 1031 -32.53 19.82 9.03
CA SER A 1031 -32.99 20.95 9.84
C SER A 1031 -34.17 21.68 9.19
N ASP A 1032 -35.15 22.08 10.01
CA ASP A 1032 -36.32 22.86 9.54
C ASP A 1032 -35.89 24.18 8.87
N SER A 1033 -34.77 24.76 9.30
CA SER A 1033 -34.24 26.02 8.76
C SER A 1033 -33.81 25.96 7.29
N GLN A 1034 -33.22 24.84 6.82
CA GLN A 1034 -32.85 24.70 5.41
C GLN A 1034 -34.08 24.51 4.52
N ARG A 1035 -35.08 23.77 5.02
CA ARG A 1035 -36.36 23.58 4.33
C ARG A 1035 -37.08 24.91 4.13
N GLU A 1036 -37.17 25.72 5.18
CA GLU A 1036 -37.81 27.04 5.13
C GLU A 1036 -37.10 27.99 4.16
N SER A 1037 -35.77 27.96 4.11
CA SER A 1037 -34.96 28.80 3.20
C SER A 1037 -35.29 28.53 1.73
N ILE A 1038 -35.34 27.26 1.32
CA ILE A 1038 -35.65 26.87 -0.07
C ILE A 1038 -37.10 27.17 -0.43
N ILE A 1039 -38.04 26.91 0.49
CA ILE A 1039 -39.46 27.25 0.30
C ILE A 1039 -39.61 28.75 0.09
N HIS A 1040 -38.97 29.57 0.93
CA HIS A 1040 -38.99 31.03 0.80
C HIS A 1040 -38.45 31.48 -0.55
N LEU A 1041 -37.31 30.93 -0.97
CA LEU A 1041 -36.68 31.23 -2.25
C LEU A 1041 -37.61 30.92 -3.44
N LEU A 1042 -38.30 29.78 -3.42
CA LEU A 1042 -39.25 29.39 -4.48
C LEU A 1042 -40.47 30.31 -4.52
N LEU A 1043 -41.01 30.70 -3.36
CA LEU A 1043 -42.16 31.63 -3.27
C LEU A 1043 -41.80 33.03 -3.76
N GLU A 1044 -40.61 33.53 -3.46
CA GLU A 1044 -40.12 34.83 -3.99
C GLU A 1044 -40.05 34.85 -5.52
N HIS A 1045 -39.81 33.70 -6.13
CA HIS A 1045 -39.74 33.55 -7.59
C HIS A 1045 -41.09 33.15 -8.23
N GLY A 1046 -42.19 33.26 -7.47
CA GLY A 1046 -43.54 33.14 -7.99
C GLY A 1046 -44.13 31.73 -7.98
N ALA A 1047 -43.63 30.82 -7.12
CA ALA A 1047 -44.23 29.51 -6.94
C ALA A 1047 -45.67 29.64 -6.40
N ILE A 1048 -46.61 28.93 -7.02
CA ILE A 1048 -48.02 28.91 -6.60
C ILE A 1048 -48.16 27.90 -5.46
N ASP A 1049 -48.47 28.40 -4.27
CA ASP A 1049 -48.82 27.56 -3.12
C ASP A 1049 -50.31 27.18 -3.20
N THR A 1050 -50.59 26.03 -3.80
CA THR A 1050 -51.95 25.48 -3.91
C THR A 1050 -52.48 24.91 -2.59
N GLU A 1051 -51.61 24.60 -1.62
CA GLU A 1051 -52.01 24.10 -0.29
C GLU A 1051 -52.36 25.22 0.70
N ALA A 1052 -51.91 26.46 0.46
CA ALA A 1052 -52.30 27.62 1.27
C ALA A 1052 -53.78 28.03 1.14
N PHE A 1053 -54.53 27.41 0.21
CA PHE A 1053 -55.97 27.65 0.03
C PHE A 1053 -56.88 26.62 0.74
N GLU A 1054 -56.33 25.61 1.42
CA GLU A 1054 -57.12 24.61 2.19
C GLU A 1054 -56.85 24.59 3.72
N SER A 1055 -56.04 25.51 4.26
CA SER A 1055 -55.93 25.77 5.71
C SER A 1055 -56.56 27.10 6.10
#